data_AF-A0A9E0INB3-F1
#
_entry.id   AF-A0A9E0INB3-F1
#
_cell.length_a   1.000
_cell.length_b   1.000
_cell.length_c   1.000
_cell.angle_alpha   90.00
_cell.angle_beta   90.00
_cell.angle_gamma   90.00
#
_symmetry.space_group_name_H-M   'P 1'
#
loop_
_entity.id
_entity.type
_entity.pdbx_description
1 polymer ?
#
loop_
_entity_poly.entity_id
_entity_poly.type
_entity_poly.pdbx_seq_one_letter_code
_entity_poly.pdbx_strand_id
1 'polypeptide(L)'
;MSTSADRDPPDDASLSRYFQQHPAALVMLDARPDYGVVVNAAEARLAAGDAAGALALIERHARPASLDGPHFRVRCVAVRALAALGRLDEAVTTFARGVPEDQGNTSPVHHARAAIAWAQGDRAAAQRSMCAGAFVAREDEDELRLLQRDPAWVTVAADYQADDETPIRPHGLAAEATWDPGDKEWVVGDVDGAGHKVGTYRYYRADGTICCENQWVDGECTGPWKRFHEDGTESGFGQLLGGQVHGTRVWLACNGTTSEMMHIGGVSLAVARSEMDYERGTVVAIRHYDATGQHVRPDGTPFPKRPAGIPERADYNPEHDRWVMGETKLADSGKHKGAARTGTWRWWYADGARAKECDYADNELHGPYREWAADGTVIVEARYQAGAVVEATYHRHDGATPEGFPSCAGAVVRAVRTGPAQLLRLFDAEGHEVNRAGVPLDALIRRHLRLTDFFAELGRIDWASSPDRHGPSGPVASLLRDLLIEDEVDVDGDALAPQVQGELASRLLHRGNVYPASALALAPLLRLAAADEAPNRLGLCGFVRGLVMLDRSTLEADPANVDPDVLAVNRAYEAAWPALLTPLLDAADPVVRARAAAIVSYQYRQAAEVAAALVQRLLREPEAEVRVAILAALGNLGDAAGVRAAEQRIGRDGFEGLCAAVAAATGRGTATPEPVRQRLRHGLLAATSLAAQWKDSPALPEHPVKWIGQALMASGLDLDEGVHLASWFGAIDRDDQLGLVAGALWMASPAEGQSDAQLVAVLGKIAADDRLWKLPSLSATLESFDLPSERDDLRAAVAARLAGGGDEDEDEDEDADAEDEDEDQDDDEGEGEEGADEVAAAAGDDTSAHQVVDHEDDEDEDDEDEEDDDDEDEDEGDEDDEDDEDQN
;
A
#
# COMPACT_ATOMS: atom_id res chain seq x y z
N MET A 1 22.36 33.48 22.92
CA MET A 1 21.90 33.21 21.54
C MET A 1 20.38 33.19 21.56
N SER A 2 19.73 33.64 20.48
CA SER A 2 18.27 33.59 20.33
C SER A 2 17.87 32.23 19.74
N THR A 3 16.79 31.63 20.24
CA THR A 3 16.23 30.39 19.72
C THR A 3 15.41 30.66 18.46
N SER A 4 15.92 30.28 17.29
CA SER A 4 15.13 30.03 16.07
C SER A 4 15.31 28.57 15.70
N ALA A 5 14.21 27.84 15.49
CA ALA A 5 14.22 26.38 15.35
C ALA A 5 14.51 25.87 13.93
N ASP A 6 14.77 26.77 12.97
CA ASP A 6 14.94 26.46 11.54
C ASP A 6 16.40 26.66 11.09
N ARG A 7 17.32 25.90 11.70
CA ARG A 7 18.66 25.64 11.16
C ARG A 7 19.03 24.21 11.48
N ASP A 8 19.53 23.49 10.47
CA ASP A 8 20.14 22.19 10.67
C ASP A 8 21.23 22.28 11.75
N PRO A 9 21.37 21.24 12.59
CA PRO A 9 22.47 21.19 13.54
C PRO A 9 23.80 21.24 12.77
N PRO A 10 24.80 22.01 13.23
CA PRO A 10 26.11 22.02 12.59
C PRO A 10 26.71 20.61 12.64
N ASP A 11 27.40 20.23 11.56
CA ASP A 11 28.07 18.94 11.46
C ASP A 11 29.09 18.71 12.59
N ASP A 12 29.35 17.43 12.88
CA ASP A 12 30.21 17.00 13.98
C ASP A 12 31.64 17.57 13.86
N ALA A 13 32.16 17.69 12.63
CA ALA A 13 33.48 18.26 12.34
C ALA A 13 33.56 19.76 12.72
N SER A 14 32.54 20.54 12.36
CA SER A 14 32.42 21.96 12.70
C SER A 14 32.33 22.17 14.22
N LEU A 15 31.58 21.32 14.93
CA LEU A 15 31.51 21.33 16.39
C LEU A 15 32.85 20.97 17.03
N SER A 16 33.51 19.92 16.56
CA SER A 16 34.82 19.48 17.07
C SER A 16 35.89 20.57 16.90
N ARG A 17 35.93 21.21 15.74
CA ARG A 17 36.83 22.34 15.42
C ARG A 17 36.55 23.56 16.30
N TYR A 18 35.28 23.85 16.60
CA TYR A 18 34.87 24.94 17.49
C TYR A 18 35.35 24.74 18.94
N PHE A 19 35.19 23.54 19.51
CA PHE A 19 35.62 23.27 20.89
C PHE A 19 37.15 23.25 21.06
N GLN A 20 37.90 22.82 20.03
CA GLN A 20 39.37 22.94 20.02
C GLN A 20 39.83 24.40 20.07
N GLN A 21 39.14 25.30 19.35
CA GLN A 21 39.48 26.74 19.31
C GLN A 21 39.00 27.52 20.53
N HIS A 22 37.97 27.03 21.25
CA HIS A 22 37.38 27.70 22.39
C HIS A 22 37.27 26.83 23.66
N PRO A 23 38.40 26.53 24.36
CA PRO A 23 38.39 25.72 25.58
C PRO A 23 37.51 26.28 26.71
N ALA A 24 37.22 27.58 26.71
CA ALA A 24 36.30 28.19 27.68
C ALA A 24 34.82 27.85 27.44
N ALA A 25 34.43 27.46 26.21
CA ALA A 25 33.07 27.04 25.89
C ALA A 25 32.69 25.71 26.56
N LEU A 26 33.67 24.87 26.91
CA LEU A 26 33.53 23.61 27.65
C LEU A 26 32.88 23.75 29.05
N VAL A 27 32.63 24.98 29.53
CA VAL A 27 32.04 25.28 30.83
C VAL A 27 30.51 25.44 30.77
N MET A 28 29.90 25.63 29.59
CA MET A 28 28.46 25.95 29.44
C MET A 28 27.56 24.79 28.98
N LEU A 29 27.93 23.54 29.23
CA LEU A 29 27.08 22.37 28.93
C LEU A 29 26.14 22.03 30.10
N ASP A 30 25.11 22.85 30.33
CA ASP A 30 24.13 22.66 31.40
C ASP A 30 22.65 22.72 30.92
N ALA A 31 22.41 22.21 29.71
CA ALA A 31 21.09 21.81 29.22
C ALA A 31 21.28 20.66 28.21
N ARG A 32 20.72 19.48 28.52
CA ARG A 32 20.72 18.21 27.74
C ARG A 32 21.55 18.27 26.43
N PRO A 33 22.88 18.06 26.49
CA PRO A 33 23.70 18.10 25.29
C PRO A 33 23.41 16.88 24.40
N ASP A 34 23.55 17.09 23.10
CA ASP A 34 23.70 16.02 22.12
C ASP A 34 24.88 15.12 22.51
N TYR A 35 24.77 13.82 22.27
CA TYR A 35 25.85 12.87 22.55
C TYR A 35 27.10 13.17 21.72
N GLY A 36 26.97 13.62 20.45
CA GLY A 36 28.12 14.02 19.63
C GLY A 36 28.93 15.16 20.27
N VAL A 37 28.24 16.16 20.82
CA VAL A 37 28.87 17.28 21.55
C VAL A 37 29.62 16.80 22.80
N VAL A 38 29.09 15.81 23.53
CA VAL A 38 29.77 15.24 24.71
C VAL A 38 31.00 14.42 24.31
N VAL A 39 30.91 13.62 23.24
CA VAL A 39 32.02 12.83 22.69
C VAL A 39 33.16 13.75 22.26
N ASN A 40 32.88 14.73 21.38
CA ASN A 40 33.90 15.64 20.85
C ASN A 40 34.57 16.47 21.95
N ALA A 41 33.81 16.89 22.98
CA ALA A 41 34.35 17.59 24.14
C ALA A 41 35.16 16.70 25.10
N ALA A 42 34.92 15.39 25.13
CA ALA A 42 35.71 14.41 25.89
C ALA A 42 37.00 14.03 25.13
N GLU A 43 36.92 13.83 23.81
CA GLU A 43 38.09 13.63 22.93
C GLU A 43 39.07 14.80 23.00
N ALA A 44 38.57 16.04 22.91
CA ALA A 44 39.41 17.23 23.02
C ALA A 44 40.14 17.31 24.38
N ARG A 45 39.52 16.83 25.47
CA ARG A 45 40.16 16.74 26.79
C ARG A 45 41.21 15.63 26.84
N LEU A 46 40.95 14.45 26.28
CA LEU A 46 41.94 13.37 26.19
C LEU A 46 43.16 13.79 25.38
N ALA A 47 42.95 14.42 24.22
CA ALA A 47 44.02 14.96 23.38
C ALA A 47 44.85 16.05 24.10
N ALA A 48 44.25 16.78 25.05
CA ALA A 48 44.93 17.75 25.91
C ALA A 48 45.60 17.12 27.17
N GLY A 49 45.50 15.79 27.35
CA GLY A 49 46.04 15.07 28.51
C GLY A 49 45.14 15.09 29.77
N ASP A 50 43.93 15.64 29.69
CA ASP A 50 42.96 15.72 30.80
C ASP A 50 42.02 14.49 30.82
N ALA A 51 42.60 13.30 31.02
CA ALA A 51 41.83 12.05 31.10
C ALA A 51 40.81 12.04 32.26
N ALA A 52 41.12 12.74 33.37
CA ALA A 52 40.22 12.86 34.51
C ALA A 52 38.98 13.74 34.17
N GLY A 53 39.18 14.88 33.53
CA GLY A 53 38.09 15.76 33.09
C GLY A 53 37.29 15.18 31.92
N ALA A 54 37.91 14.41 31.02
CA ALA A 54 37.20 13.68 29.98
C ALA A 54 36.24 12.63 30.57
N LEU A 55 36.72 11.80 31.50
CA LEU A 55 35.90 10.79 32.14
C LEU A 55 34.77 11.41 32.98
N ALA A 56 35.07 12.48 33.74
CA ALA A 56 34.05 13.20 34.51
C ALA A 56 32.97 13.86 33.64
N LEU A 57 33.29 14.27 32.41
CA LEU A 57 32.31 14.79 31.45
C LEU A 57 31.35 13.67 31.01
N ILE A 58 31.90 12.50 30.65
CA ILE A 58 31.12 11.32 30.25
C ILE A 58 30.23 10.85 31.40
N GLU A 59 30.80 10.61 32.60
CA GLU A 59 30.06 10.17 33.78
C GLU A 59 28.91 11.12 34.17
N ARG A 60 29.06 12.44 33.93
CA ARG A 60 28.04 13.45 34.25
C ARG A 60 26.94 13.56 33.19
N HIS A 61 27.25 13.41 31.89
CA HIS A 61 26.34 13.76 30.80
C HIS A 61 25.92 12.61 29.88
N ALA A 62 26.69 11.52 29.80
CA ALA A 62 26.42 10.39 28.91
C ALA A 62 26.59 9.06 29.66
N ARG A 63 25.49 8.48 30.16
CA ARG A 63 25.54 7.19 30.88
C ARG A 63 25.88 6.05 29.90
N PRO A 64 26.96 5.29 30.11
CA PRO A 64 27.42 4.24 29.19
C PRO A 64 26.63 2.92 29.38
N ALA A 65 25.30 3.01 29.38
CA ALA A 65 24.41 1.89 29.69
C ALA A 65 23.76 1.25 28.45
N SER A 66 23.59 2.00 27.35
CA SER A 66 23.03 1.46 26.11
C SER A 66 24.09 0.85 25.19
N LEU A 67 23.66 -0.02 24.29
CA LEU A 67 24.48 -0.64 23.24
C LEU A 67 24.34 0.07 21.88
N ASP A 68 23.47 1.07 21.76
CA ASP A 68 23.22 1.79 20.49
C ASP A 68 24.45 2.56 19.99
N GLY A 69 24.61 2.68 18.66
CA GLY A 69 25.81 3.25 17.99
C GLY A 69 26.37 4.56 18.60
N PRO A 70 25.57 5.62 18.82
CA PRO A 70 26.07 6.87 19.41
C PRO A 70 26.59 6.71 20.85
N HIS A 71 25.98 5.81 21.63
CA HIS A 71 26.42 5.47 22.98
C HIS A 71 27.71 4.62 22.97
N PHE A 72 27.97 3.91 21.88
CA PHE A 72 29.14 3.07 21.76
C PHE A 72 30.43 3.88 21.49
N ARG A 73 30.40 4.96 20.68
CA ARG A 73 31.55 5.89 20.58
C ARG A 73 31.90 6.51 21.94
N VAL A 74 30.91 6.99 22.71
CA VAL A 74 31.09 7.48 24.12
C VAL A 74 31.83 6.46 24.99
N ARG A 75 31.46 5.17 24.88
CA ARG A 75 32.05 4.06 25.64
C ARG A 75 33.53 3.84 25.25
N CYS A 76 33.89 3.95 23.98
CA CYS A 76 35.29 3.89 23.54
C CYS A 76 36.14 5.05 24.11
N VAL A 77 35.60 6.27 24.13
CA VAL A 77 36.27 7.43 24.77
C VAL A 77 36.49 7.21 26.27
N ALA A 78 35.47 6.67 26.96
CA ALA A 78 35.57 6.34 28.39
C ALA A 78 36.63 5.27 28.68
N VAL A 79 36.73 4.23 27.84
CA VAL A 79 37.76 3.18 27.94
C VAL A 79 39.16 3.76 27.81
N ARG A 80 39.39 4.65 26.83
CA ARG A 80 40.68 5.35 26.65
C ARG A 80 41.03 6.23 27.86
N ALA A 81 40.05 6.94 28.42
CA ALA A 81 40.24 7.72 29.65
C ALA A 81 40.58 6.85 30.87
N LEU A 82 39.88 5.73 31.07
CA LEU A 82 40.14 4.78 32.16
C LEU A 82 41.54 4.16 32.03
N ALA A 83 41.94 3.75 30.81
CA ALA A 83 43.27 3.22 30.54
C ALA A 83 44.38 4.25 30.82
N ALA A 84 44.21 5.50 30.38
CA ALA A 84 45.15 6.60 30.65
C ALA A 84 45.28 6.92 32.16
N LEU A 85 44.22 6.72 32.94
CA LEU A 85 44.23 6.84 34.41
C LEU A 85 44.76 5.59 35.14
N GLY A 86 45.13 4.52 34.43
CA GLY A 86 45.58 3.26 35.01
C GLY A 86 44.46 2.41 35.65
N ARG A 87 43.18 2.74 35.41
CA ARG A 87 42.00 2.02 35.91
C ARG A 87 41.67 0.82 35.00
N LEU A 88 42.65 -0.09 34.86
CA LEU A 88 42.63 -1.13 33.83
C LEU A 88 41.44 -2.10 33.93
N ASP A 89 41.14 -2.61 35.12
CA ASP A 89 40.02 -3.55 35.32
C ASP A 89 38.68 -2.93 34.92
N GLU A 90 38.52 -1.62 35.16
CA GLU A 90 37.34 -0.85 34.79
C GLU A 90 37.30 -0.56 33.29
N ALA A 91 38.45 -0.27 32.66
CA ALA A 91 38.56 -0.13 31.20
C ALA A 91 38.15 -1.44 30.48
N VAL A 92 38.70 -2.58 30.92
CA VAL A 92 38.37 -3.91 30.38
C VAL A 92 36.89 -4.24 30.62
N THR A 93 36.37 -4.04 31.84
CA THR A 93 34.95 -4.31 32.14
C THR A 93 33.99 -3.41 31.35
N THR A 94 34.37 -2.15 31.13
CA THR A 94 33.60 -1.21 30.30
C THR A 94 33.64 -1.63 28.82
N PHE A 95 34.74 -2.19 28.34
CA PHE A 95 34.88 -2.67 26.96
C PHE A 95 34.22 -4.04 26.72
N ALA A 96 34.11 -4.92 27.72
CA ALA A 96 33.74 -6.33 27.56
C ALA A 96 32.25 -6.66 27.22
N ARG A 97 31.34 -5.69 27.13
CA ARG A 97 29.89 -5.94 26.87
C ARG A 97 29.55 -6.19 25.38
N GLY A 98 30.47 -6.77 24.62
CA GLY A 98 30.36 -6.88 23.16
C GLY A 98 30.45 -5.53 22.43
N VAL A 99 30.62 -5.61 21.11
CA VAL A 99 30.61 -4.47 20.18
C VAL A 99 29.44 -4.72 19.21
N PRO A 100 28.64 -3.69 18.86
CA PRO A 100 27.59 -3.84 17.85
C PRO A 100 28.14 -4.35 16.52
N GLU A 101 27.33 -5.13 15.79
CA GLU A 101 27.74 -5.83 14.56
C GLU A 101 28.22 -4.86 13.47
N ASP A 102 27.56 -3.70 13.35
CA ASP A 102 27.91 -2.57 12.47
C ASP A 102 29.18 -1.79 12.92
N GLN A 103 29.53 -1.85 14.20
CA GLN A 103 30.63 -1.07 14.79
C GLN A 103 31.93 -1.87 14.94
N GLY A 104 31.91 -3.20 14.70
CA GLY A 104 33.00 -4.14 15.01
C GLY A 104 34.38 -3.78 14.47
N ASN A 105 34.43 -3.14 13.29
CA ASN A 105 35.66 -2.77 12.59
C ASN A 105 35.81 -1.23 12.44
N THR A 106 35.35 -0.44 13.41
CA THR A 106 35.47 1.03 13.39
C THR A 106 36.74 1.52 14.10
N SER A 107 37.29 2.67 13.70
CA SER A 107 38.52 3.20 14.31
C SER A 107 38.41 3.47 15.82
N PRO A 108 37.27 3.93 16.39
CA PRO A 108 37.10 4.04 17.85
C PRO A 108 37.25 2.73 18.61
N VAL A 109 36.87 1.58 18.03
CA VAL A 109 37.07 0.25 18.61
C VAL A 109 38.54 -0.09 18.68
N HIS A 110 39.25 0.09 17.56
CA HIS A 110 40.68 -0.18 17.45
C HIS A 110 41.50 0.73 18.39
N HIS A 111 41.13 2.00 18.53
CA HIS A 111 41.77 2.92 19.47
C HIS A 111 41.53 2.52 20.94
N ALA A 112 40.32 2.08 21.29
CA ALA A 112 40.01 1.56 22.62
C ALA A 112 40.79 0.27 22.95
N ARG A 113 40.90 -0.67 22.01
CA ARG A 113 41.73 -1.89 22.12
C ARG A 113 43.20 -1.54 22.31
N ALA A 114 43.73 -0.62 21.51
CA ALA A 114 45.13 -0.19 21.58
C ALA A 114 45.46 0.44 22.94
N ALA A 115 44.58 1.29 23.49
CA ALA A 115 44.78 1.92 24.80
C ALA A 115 44.81 0.91 25.96
N ILE A 116 43.92 -0.10 25.94
CA ILE A 116 43.94 -1.20 26.93
C ILE A 116 45.25 -1.98 26.84
N ALA A 117 45.64 -2.42 25.64
CA ALA A 117 46.87 -3.18 25.43
C ALA A 117 48.13 -2.39 25.84
N TRP A 118 48.17 -1.09 25.53
CA TRP A 118 49.26 -0.19 25.88
C TRP A 118 49.39 0.00 27.40
N ALA A 119 48.26 0.09 28.12
CA ALA A 119 48.20 0.15 29.59
C ALA A 119 48.57 -1.18 30.25
N GLN A 120 48.26 -2.32 29.61
CA GLN A 120 48.71 -3.67 30.02
C GLN A 120 50.22 -3.90 29.79
N GLY A 121 50.85 -3.08 28.96
CA GLY A 121 52.25 -3.24 28.56
C GLY A 121 52.45 -4.19 27.36
N ASP A 122 51.38 -4.71 26.76
CA ASP A 122 51.46 -5.43 25.49
C ASP A 122 51.61 -4.43 24.34
N ARG A 123 52.86 -4.03 24.11
CA ARG A 123 53.26 -3.14 23.01
C ARG A 123 52.90 -3.71 21.64
N ALA A 124 52.92 -5.03 21.49
CA ALA A 124 52.65 -5.66 20.20
C ALA A 124 51.14 -5.65 19.90
N ALA A 125 50.28 -5.99 20.86
CA ALA A 125 48.83 -5.85 20.68
C ALA A 125 48.40 -4.39 20.49
N ALA A 126 49.01 -3.45 21.22
CA ALA A 126 48.75 -2.03 21.02
C ALA A 126 49.10 -1.56 19.60
N GLN A 127 50.27 -1.96 19.08
CA GLN A 127 50.69 -1.68 17.71
C GLN A 127 49.73 -2.31 16.68
N ARG A 128 49.38 -3.59 16.83
CA ARG A 128 48.43 -4.29 15.94
C ARG A 128 47.10 -3.54 15.82
N SER A 129 46.49 -3.15 16.94
CA SER A 129 45.25 -2.37 16.92
C SER A 129 45.42 -0.96 16.33
N MET A 130 46.58 -0.30 16.52
CA MET A 130 46.83 0.99 15.85
C MET A 130 46.97 0.87 14.33
N CYS A 131 47.54 -0.23 13.81
CA CYS A 131 47.62 -0.49 12.37
C CYS A 131 46.22 -0.55 11.72
N ALA A 132 45.32 -1.34 12.31
CA ALA A 132 43.94 -1.45 11.82
C ALA A 132 43.14 -0.15 12.02
N GLY A 133 43.34 0.55 13.15
CA GLY A 133 42.71 1.84 13.40
C GLY A 133 43.04 2.89 12.32
N ALA A 134 44.29 2.95 11.86
CA ALA A 134 44.69 3.89 10.81
C ALA A 134 44.14 3.54 9.44
N PHE A 135 44.09 2.25 9.10
CA PHE A 135 43.51 1.79 7.84
C PHE A 135 42.03 2.15 7.76
N VAL A 136 41.28 1.98 8.85
CA VAL A 136 39.85 2.35 8.92
C VAL A 136 39.67 3.88 8.96
N ALA A 137 40.50 4.61 9.70
CA ALA A 137 40.39 6.06 9.84
C ALA A 137 40.90 6.86 8.62
N ARG A 138 41.44 6.23 7.58
CA ARG A 138 42.09 6.95 6.46
C ARG A 138 41.14 7.87 5.68
N GLU A 139 39.85 7.56 5.70
CA GLU A 139 38.77 8.32 5.04
C GLU A 139 38.18 9.44 5.94
N ASP A 140 38.54 9.50 7.23
CA ASP A 140 38.16 10.56 8.19
C ASP A 140 39.42 11.25 8.75
N GLU A 141 39.77 12.42 8.21
CA GLU A 141 40.93 13.20 8.66
C GLU A 141 40.96 13.46 10.18
N ASP A 142 39.80 13.65 10.81
CA ASP A 142 39.72 14.04 12.21
C ASP A 142 39.85 12.82 13.14
N GLU A 143 39.34 11.64 12.76
CA GLU A 143 39.70 10.37 13.42
C GLU A 143 41.18 10.02 13.23
N LEU A 144 41.73 10.17 12.02
CA LEU A 144 43.14 9.93 11.76
C LEU A 144 44.04 10.86 12.62
N ARG A 145 43.67 12.14 12.76
CA ARG A 145 44.34 13.10 13.66
C ARG A 145 44.24 12.72 15.13
N LEU A 146 43.15 12.09 15.57
CA LEU A 146 43.00 11.60 16.95
C LEU A 146 43.91 10.40 17.22
N LEU A 147 43.98 9.46 16.27
CA LEU A 147 44.90 8.31 16.32
C LEU A 147 46.36 8.77 16.33
N GLN A 148 46.70 9.74 15.46
CA GLN A 148 48.06 10.27 15.30
C GLN A 148 48.65 10.91 16.58
N ARG A 149 47.80 11.30 17.52
CA ARG A 149 48.19 11.92 18.80
C ARG A 149 48.48 10.91 19.91
N ASP A 150 48.25 9.62 19.68
CA ASP A 150 48.46 8.59 20.68
C ASP A 150 49.97 8.24 20.88
N PRO A 151 50.47 8.08 22.11
CA PRO A 151 51.84 7.64 22.36
C PRO A 151 52.23 6.31 21.68
N ALA A 152 51.27 5.40 21.45
CA ALA A 152 51.52 4.17 20.71
C ALA A 152 51.76 4.47 19.22
N TRP A 153 50.98 5.38 18.62
CA TRP A 153 51.11 5.78 17.21
C TRP A 153 52.50 6.32 16.87
N VAL A 154 53.05 7.17 17.73
CA VAL A 154 54.39 7.78 17.55
C VAL A 154 55.50 6.72 17.43
N THR A 155 55.28 5.51 17.96
CA THR A 155 56.23 4.39 17.85
C THR A 155 56.07 3.63 16.52
N VAL A 156 54.89 3.66 15.91
CA VAL A 156 54.51 2.88 14.72
C VAL A 156 54.71 3.68 13.43
N ALA A 157 54.46 4.99 13.46
CA ALA A 157 54.52 5.87 12.29
C ALA A 157 55.94 6.10 11.73
N ALA A 158 56.99 5.65 12.41
CA ALA A 158 58.38 5.82 11.97
C ALA A 158 58.73 5.01 10.70
N ASP A 159 58.02 3.90 10.47
CA ASP A 159 58.19 3.00 9.31
C ASP A 159 57.05 3.13 8.29
N TYR A 160 56.13 4.09 8.47
CA TYR A 160 54.99 4.29 7.56
C TYR A 160 55.39 5.13 6.34
N GLN A 161 55.39 4.49 5.17
CA GLN A 161 55.28 5.18 3.89
C GLN A 161 53.81 5.09 3.46
N ALA A 162 53.19 6.24 3.21
CA ALA A 162 51.84 6.27 2.66
C ALA A 162 51.89 5.95 1.16
N ASP A 163 51.52 4.72 0.81
CA ASP A 163 50.75 4.47 -0.41
C ASP A 163 49.26 4.39 -0.01
N ASP A 164 48.35 4.67 -0.94
CA ASP A 164 46.94 4.88 -0.62
C ASP A 164 46.16 3.56 -0.37
N GLU A 165 46.76 2.41 -0.68
CA GLU A 165 46.07 1.11 -0.70
C GLU A 165 46.50 0.14 0.43
N THR A 166 47.72 0.27 0.98
CA THR A 166 48.31 -0.72 1.91
C THR A 166 48.30 -0.25 3.38
N PRO A 167 47.79 -1.04 4.34
CA PRO A 167 47.88 -0.70 5.76
C PRO A 167 49.29 -0.86 6.31
N ILE A 168 49.55 -0.25 7.47
CA ILE A 168 50.81 -0.43 8.21
C ILE A 168 51.02 -1.91 8.55
N ARG A 169 52.12 -2.50 8.08
CA ARG A 169 52.47 -3.91 8.37
C ARG A 169 52.49 -4.18 9.89
N PRO A 170 51.65 -5.10 10.41
CA PRO A 170 51.61 -5.40 11.83
C PRO A 170 52.87 -6.10 12.35
N HIS A 171 53.30 -5.77 13.57
CA HIS A 171 54.49 -6.39 14.17
C HIS A 171 54.26 -7.88 14.46
N GLY A 172 55.09 -8.73 13.85
CA GLY A 172 55.06 -10.19 13.99
C GLY A 172 54.38 -10.92 12.83
N LEU A 173 53.82 -10.19 11.86
CA LEU A 173 53.39 -10.76 10.58
C LEU A 173 54.61 -11.24 9.78
N ALA A 174 54.43 -12.30 9.00
CA ALA A 174 55.47 -12.86 8.13
C ALA A 174 56.00 -11.82 7.12
N ALA A 175 57.28 -11.90 6.76
CA ALA A 175 57.91 -10.93 5.86
C ALA A 175 57.44 -11.11 4.41
N GLU A 176 57.14 -12.36 4.06
CA GLU A 176 56.54 -12.82 2.81
C GLU A 176 55.05 -12.49 2.66
N ALA A 177 54.38 -11.98 3.72
CA ALA A 177 52.97 -11.63 3.61
C ALA A 177 52.77 -10.43 2.67
N THR A 178 51.89 -10.57 1.68
CA THR A 178 51.47 -9.51 0.76
C THR A 178 50.12 -8.97 1.20
N TRP A 179 49.82 -7.70 0.90
CA TRP A 179 48.49 -7.16 1.11
C TRP A 179 47.62 -7.45 -0.11
N ASP A 180 46.37 -7.84 0.14
CA ASP A 180 45.32 -7.98 -0.87
C ASP A 180 44.31 -6.82 -0.66
N PRO A 181 44.27 -5.83 -1.56
CA PRO A 181 43.41 -4.66 -1.39
C PRO A 181 41.92 -4.96 -1.60
N GLY A 182 41.58 -6.04 -2.31
CA GLY A 182 40.19 -6.46 -2.54
C GLY A 182 39.58 -7.07 -1.28
N ASP A 183 40.22 -8.12 -0.74
CA ASP A 183 39.79 -8.77 0.50
C ASP A 183 40.09 -7.92 1.75
N LYS A 184 40.97 -6.90 1.64
CA LYS A 184 41.49 -6.08 2.74
C LYS A 184 42.17 -6.95 3.82
N GLU A 185 42.97 -7.92 3.35
CA GLU A 185 43.68 -8.90 4.19
C GLU A 185 45.15 -9.05 3.80
N TRP A 186 45.98 -9.41 4.78
CA TRP A 186 47.34 -9.87 4.53
C TRP A 186 47.34 -11.37 4.18
N VAL A 187 47.96 -11.73 3.07
CA VAL A 187 47.96 -13.09 2.52
C VAL A 187 49.36 -13.70 2.58
N VAL A 188 49.45 -14.95 3.03
CA VAL A 188 50.67 -15.79 3.00
C VAL A 188 50.34 -17.11 2.33
N GLY A 189 51.01 -17.42 1.22
CA GLY A 189 50.89 -18.69 0.50
C GLY A 189 51.82 -18.74 -0.72
N ASP A 190 52.03 -19.94 -1.26
CA ASP A 190 52.91 -20.19 -2.40
C ASP A 190 52.12 -20.23 -3.71
N VAL A 191 52.73 -19.79 -4.82
CA VAL A 191 52.20 -19.98 -6.18
C VAL A 191 53.04 -20.96 -6.99
N ASP A 192 52.41 -21.65 -7.94
CA ASP A 192 53.10 -22.52 -8.89
C ASP A 192 53.84 -21.73 -9.99
N GLY A 193 54.50 -22.45 -10.92
CA GLY A 193 55.23 -21.85 -12.04
C GLY A 193 54.35 -21.17 -13.11
N ALA A 194 53.02 -21.25 -12.99
CA ALA A 194 52.03 -20.56 -13.82
C ALA A 194 51.31 -19.42 -13.06
N GLY A 195 51.55 -19.27 -11.76
CA GLY A 195 50.95 -18.23 -10.90
C GLY A 195 49.73 -18.68 -10.09
N HIS A 196 49.33 -19.95 -10.15
CA HIS A 196 48.17 -20.45 -9.38
C HIS A 196 48.51 -20.67 -7.91
N LYS A 197 47.58 -20.33 -7.02
CA LYS A 197 47.67 -20.60 -5.57
C LYS A 197 47.83 -22.10 -5.31
N VAL A 198 48.83 -22.50 -4.52
CA VAL A 198 49.08 -23.89 -4.13
C VAL A 198 49.43 -24.03 -2.64
N GLY A 199 49.00 -25.15 -2.04
CA GLY A 199 49.31 -25.47 -0.64
C GLY A 199 48.40 -24.74 0.35
N THR A 200 48.94 -24.37 1.51
CA THR A 200 48.17 -23.73 2.59
C THR A 200 48.28 -22.22 2.50
N TYR A 201 47.16 -21.56 2.23
CA TYR A 201 47.04 -20.12 2.32
C TYR A 201 46.55 -19.71 3.71
N ARG A 202 47.18 -18.68 4.27
CA ARG A 202 46.73 -18.02 5.51
C ARG A 202 46.46 -16.57 5.23
N TYR A 203 45.32 -16.13 5.74
CA TYR A 203 44.83 -14.78 5.63
C TYR A 203 44.80 -14.16 7.03
N TYR A 204 45.25 -12.92 7.14
CA TYR A 204 45.30 -12.18 8.40
C TYR A 204 44.60 -10.84 8.21
N ARG A 205 43.84 -10.40 9.22
CA ARG A 205 43.17 -9.09 9.22
C ARG A 205 44.21 -7.96 9.18
N ALA A 206 43.79 -6.72 8.93
CA ALA A 206 44.67 -5.56 8.95
C ALA A 206 45.49 -5.37 10.25
N ASP A 207 45.05 -5.95 11.38
CA ASP A 207 45.80 -5.96 12.65
C ASP A 207 46.83 -7.10 12.76
N GLY A 208 46.86 -8.05 11.81
CA GLY A 208 47.75 -9.21 11.81
C GLY A 208 47.26 -10.41 12.62
N THR A 209 46.03 -10.38 13.14
CA THR A 209 45.37 -11.60 13.66
C THR A 209 44.96 -12.51 12.51
N ILE A 210 45.10 -13.83 12.68
CA ILE A 210 44.68 -14.79 11.65
C ILE A 210 43.16 -14.73 11.47
N CYS A 211 42.72 -14.61 10.22
CA CYS A 211 41.31 -14.62 9.82
C CYS A 211 40.90 -16.03 9.36
N CYS A 212 41.59 -16.57 8.35
CA CYS A 212 41.32 -17.91 7.84
C CYS A 212 42.55 -18.68 7.38
N GLU A 213 42.43 -20.00 7.33
CA GLU A 213 43.40 -20.94 6.76
C GLU A 213 42.68 -21.89 5.81
N ASN A 214 43.10 -21.88 4.53
CA ASN A 214 42.49 -22.62 3.43
C ASN A 214 43.55 -23.47 2.70
N GLN A 215 43.13 -24.55 2.03
CA GLN A 215 43.98 -25.34 1.14
C GLN A 215 43.64 -25.10 -0.32
N TRP A 216 44.69 -24.96 -1.14
CA TRP A 216 44.61 -24.75 -2.59
C TRP A 216 45.36 -25.85 -3.33
N VAL A 217 44.74 -26.42 -4.36
CA VAL A 217 45.31 -27.44 -5.24
C VAL A 217 44.96 -27.07 -6.67
N ASP A 218 45.97 -27.00 -7.55
CA ASP A 218 45.82 -26.66 -8.97
C ASP A 218 45.00 -25.38 -9.24
N GLY A 219 45.08 -24.39 -8.34
CA GLY A 219 44.34 -23.13 -8.42
C GLY A 219 42.94 -23.14 -7.83
N GLU A 220 42.40 -24.28 -7.38
CA GLU A 220 41.09 -24.38 -6.72
C GLU A 220 41.21 -24.47 -5.19
N CYS A 221 40.33 -23.76 -4.48
CA CYS A 221 40.20 -23.87 -3.03
C CYS A 221 39.42 -25.15 -2.67
N THR A 222 40.06 -26.09 -1.95
CA THR A 222 39.55 -27.46 -1.76
C THR A 222 40.06 -28.09 -0.46
N GLY A 223 39.25 -28.96 0.15
CA GLY A 223 39.61 -29.63 1.41
C GLY A 223 39.21 -28.84 2.67
N PRO A 224 39.90 -29.02 3.80
CA PRO A 224 39.51 -28.40 5.06
C PRO A 224 39.81 -26.89 5.06
N TRP A 225 38.83 -26.10 5.48
CA TRP A 225 38.99 -24.68 5.77
C TRP A 225 38.74 -24.38 7.25
N LYS A 226 39.37 -23.33 7.75
CA LYS A 226 39.17 -22.81 9.10
C LYS A 226 39.09 -21.29 9.09
N ARG A 227 38.21 -20.75 9.94
CA ARG A 227 38.20 -19.34 10.34
C ARG A 227 38.45 -19.22 11.84
N PHE A 228 38.96 -18.07 12.25
CA PHE A 228 39.39 -17.81 13.62
C PHE A 228 38.86 -16.49 14.13
N HIS A 229 38.47 -16.46 15.39
CA HIS A 229 38.25 -15.24 16.16
C HIS A 229 39.57 -14.50 16.39
N GLU A 230 39.48 -13.23 16.76
CA GLU A 230 40.61 -12.33 17.02
C GLU A 230 41.49 -12.73 18.22
N ASP A 231 41.00 -13.63 19.08
CA ASP A 231 41.78 -14.27 20.15
C ASP A 231 42.54 -15.53 19.70
N GLY A 232 42.36 -15.95 18.44
CA GLY A 232 42.97 -17.13 17.83
C GLY A 232 42.21 -18.44 18.06
N THR A 233 41.02 -18.42 18.68
CA THR A 233 40.13 -19.59 18.76
C THR A 233 39.38 -19.81 17.43
N GLU A 234 39.01 -21.04 17.11
CA GLU A 234 38.31 -21.37 15.86
C GLU A 234 36.87 -20.83 15.89
N SER A 235 36.50 -19.99 14.92
CA SER A 235 35.14 -19.43 14.77
C SER A 235 34.27 -20.28 13.87
N GLY A 236 34.87 -20.99 12.92
CA GLY A 236 34.18 -21.93 12.07
C GLY A 236 35.11 -22.79 11.25
N PHE A 237 34.60 -23.93 10.82
CA PHE A 237 35.34 -24.87 9.97
C PHE A 237 34.37 -25.74 9.16
N GLY A 238 34.89 -26.32 8.08
CA GLY A 238 34.15 -27.21 7.20
C GLY A 238 35.04 -27.84 6.14
N GLN A 239 34.43 -28.35 5.08
CA GLN A 239 35.13 -28.85 3.90
C GLN A 239 34.60 -28.15 2.64
N LEU A 240 35.51 -27.87 1.71
CA LEU A 240 35.22 -27.41 0.35
C LEU A 240 35.46 -28.57 -0.63
N LEU A 241 34.56 -28.71 -1.60
CA LEU A 241 34.64 -29.67 -2.70
C LEU A 241 34.28 -28.94 -4.00
N GLY A 242 35.26 -28.71 -4.88
CA GLY A 242 35.06 -27.95 -6.13
C GLY A 242 34.58 -26.52 -5.88
N GLY A 243 35.23 -25.80 -4.95
CA GLY A 243 34.86 -24.44 -4.54
C GLY A 243 33.61 -24.31 -3.66
N GLN A 244 32.77 -25.34 -3.53
CA GLN A 244 31.52 -25.29 -2.76
C GLN A 244 31.63 -25.95 -1.38
N VAL A 245 30.90 -25.42 -0.39
CA VAL A 245 30.80 -26.04 0.95
C VAL A 245 30.06 -27.38 0.86
N HIS A 246 30.63 -28.42 1.46
CA HIS A 246 30.03 -29.75 1.49
C HIS A 246 30.22 -30.46 2.85
N GLY A 247 29.18 -31.15 3.31
CA GLY A 247 29.13 -31.74 4.65
C GLY A 247 28.74 -30.72 5.71
N THR A 248 29.02 -31.03 6.97
CA THR A 248 28.68 -30.14 8.10
C THR A 248 29.69 -28.99 8.19
N ARG A 249 29.21 -27.76 8.00
CA ARG A 249 29.86 -26.53 8.45
C ARG A 249 29.53 -26.32 9.92
N VAL A 250 30.55 -26.00 10.71
CA VAL A 250 30.39 -25.66 12.13
C VAL A 250 30.76 -24.20 12.34
N TRP A 251 29.96 -23.52 13.15
CA TRP A 251 30.27 -22.21 13.71
C TRP A 251 30.33 -22.32 15.23
N LEU A 252 31.27 -21.63 15.85
CA LEU A 252 31.51 -21.60 17.29
C LEU A 252 31.42 -20.15 17.80
N ALA A 253 30.88 -19.98 19.00
CA ALA A 253 30.89 -18.70 19.70
C ALA A 253 32.17 -18.55 20.53
N CYS A 254 32.65 -17.32 20.69
CA CYS A 254 33.65 -16.96 21.68
C CYS A 254 33.05 -16.08 22.79
N ASN A 255 33.73 -16.01 23.94
CA ASN A 255 33.33 -15.11 25.04
C ASN A 255 33.88 -13.68 24.89
N GLY A 256 34.59 -13.39 23.78
CA GLY A 256 35.21 -12.09 23.50
C GLY A 256 34.44 -11.30 22.43
N THR A 257 34.96 -10.12 22.10
CA THR A 257 34.54 -9.39 20.90
C THR A 257 35.10 -10.11 19.67
N THR A 258 34.26 -10.34 18.65
CA THR A 258 34.70 -10.88 17.37
C THR A 258 33.95 -10.29 16.18
N SER A 259 34.61 -10.22 15.02
CA SER A 259 34.04 -9.90 13.71
C SER A 259 33.37 -11.12 13.03
N GLU A 260 33.46 -12.31 13.61
CA GLU A 260 32.90 -13.53 13.05
C GLU A 260 31.38 -13.63 13.30
N MET A 261 30.60 -13.63 12.21
CA MET A 261 29.14 -13.45 12.19
C MET A 261 28.33 -14.68 12.65
N MET A 262 28.64 -15.22 13.84
CA MET A 262 28.02 -16.45 14.36
C MET A 262 26.56 -16.27 14.82
N HIS A 263 26.16 -15.03 15.12
CA HIS A 263 24.83 -14.65 15.64
C HIS A 263 23.91 -13.97 14.61
N ILE A 264 24.33 -13.92 13.34
CA ILE A 264 23.58 -13.31 12.24
C ILE A 264 22.16 -13.88 12.13
N GLY A 265 21.19 -13.06 11.71
CA GLY A 265 19.79 -13.46 11.59
C GLY A 265 19.06 -13.64 12.93
N GLY A 266 19.56 -13.05 14.02
CA GLY A 266 18.88 -13.05 15.33
C GLY A 266 19.15 -14.28 16.20
N VAL A 267 20.21 -15.04 15.92
CA VAL A 267 20.60 -16.21 16.73
C VAL A 267 21.18 -15.73 18.07
N SER A 268 20.55 -16.13 19.17
CA SER A 268 20.83 -15.72 20.54
C SER A 268 22.26 -16.00 21.01
N LEU A 269 22.80 -15.09 21.84
CA LEU A 269 24.10 -15.23 22.53
C LEU A 269 24.17 -16.45 23.47
N ALA A 270 23.05 -17.13 23.75
CA ALA A 270 23.03 -18.39 24.48
C ALA A 270 23.40 -19.61 23.62
N VAL A 271 23.35 -19.48 22.28
CA VAL A 271 23.85 -20.48 21.34
C VAL A 271 25.37 -20.41 21.30
N ALA A 272 26.05 -21.50 21.66
CA ALA A 272 27.51 -21.59 21.65
C ALA A 272 28.06 -22.29 20.40
N ARG A 273 27.21 -23.01 19.67
CA ARG A 273 27.57 -23.73 18.44
C ARG A 273 26.38 -23.83 17.49
N SER A 274 26.62 -23.56 16.22
CA SER A 274 25.66 -23.80 15.13
C SER A 274 26.27 -24.81 14.14
N GLU A 275 25.50 -25.83 13.75
CA GLU A 275 25.86 -26.80 12.72
C GLU A 275 24.93 -26.62 11.52
N MET A 276 25.49 -26.52 10.32
CA MET A 276 24.75 -26.42 9.05
C MET A 276 25.22 -27.53 8.12
N ASP A 277 24.32 -28.41 7.68
CA ASP A 277 24.65 -29.50 6.77
C ASP A 277 24.41 -29.08 5.30
N TYR A 278 25.43 -29.28 4.46
CA TYR A 278 25.41 -28.91 3.04
C TYR A 278 25.49 -30.12 2.10
N GLU A 279 24.47 -30.29 1.25
CA GLU A 279 24.50 -31.19 0.10
C GLU A 279 24.71 -30.36 -1.19
N ARG A 280 25.93 -30.39 -1.75
CA ARG A 280 26.31 -29.66 -2.98
C ARG A 280 25.92 -28.17 -2.96
N GLY A 281 26.28 -27.47 -1.88
CA GLY A 281 25.94 -26.05 -1.68
C GLY A 281 24.55 -25.78 -1.11
N THR A 282 23.58 -26.70 -1.19
CA THR A 282 22.26 -26.52 -0.58
C THR A 282 22.28 -26.85 0.91
N VAL A 283 21.76 -25.95 1.75
CA VAL A 283 21.55 -26.20 3.19
C VAL A 283 20.37 -27.16 3.36
N VAL A 284 20.58 -28.29 4.03
CA VAL A 284 19.55 -29.32 4.28
C VAL A 284 19.15 -29.45 5.76
N ALA A 285 19.95 -28.92 6.68
CA ALA A 285 19.63 -28.86 8.10
C ALA A 285 20.44 -27.77 8.82
N ILE A 286 19.82 -27.11 9.81
CA ILE A 286 20.46 -26.19 10.75
C ILE A 286 20.16 -26.67 12.17
N ARG A 287 21.17 -26.72 13.05
CA ARG A 287 21.05 -27.14 14.46
C ARG A 287 21.83 -26.21 15.37
N HIS A 288 21.21 -25.73 16.45
CA HIS A 288 21.84 -24.85 17.42
C HIS A 288 22.02 -25.55 18.77
N TYR A 289 23.13 -25.28 19.45
CA TYR A 289 23.47 -25.88 20.72
C TYR A 289 23.98 -24.85 21.72
N ASP A 290 23.59 -25.00 22.98
CA ASP A 290 24.13 -24.19 24.08
C ASP A 290 25.56 -24.61 24.47
N ALA A 291 26.16 -23.88 25.41
CA ALA A 291 27.51 -24.16 25.92
C ALA A 291 27.66 -25.52 26.66
N THR A 292 26.55 -26.23 26.93
CA THR A 292 26.57 -27.59 27.50
C THR A 292 26.45 -28.68 26.43
N GLY A 293 26.16 -28.31 25.18
CA GLY A 293 25.86 -29.22 24.08
C GLY A 293 24.39 -29.63 24.00
N GLN A 294 23.48 -28.97 24.73
CA GLN A 294 22.04 -29.20 24.61
C GLN A 294 21.49 -28.52 23.34
N HIS A 295 20.64 -29.24 22.59
CA HIS A 295 19.97 -28.68 21.42
C HIS A 295 18.95 -27.60 21.84
N VAL A 296 19.10 -26.40 21.28
CA VAL A 296 18.29 -25.21 21.58
C VAL A 296 17.74 -24.62 20.28
N ARG A 297 16.67 -23.84 20.39
CA ARG A 297 16.15 -23.00 19.29
C ARG A 297 17.11 -21.83 19.00
N PRO A 298 16.94 -21.09 17.89
CA PRO A 298 17.72 -19.87 17.61
C PRO A 298 17.69 -18.83 18.74
N ASP A 299 16.59 -18.70 19.47
CA ASP A 299 16.47 -17.81 20.64
C ASP A 299 17.25 -18.29 21.89
N GLY A 300 17.87 -19.48 21.83
CA GLY A 300 18.58 -20.12 22.94
C GLY A 300 17.69 -20.91 23.90
N THR A 301 16.37 -20.99 23.65
CA THR A 301 15.47 -21.79 24.50
C THR A 301 15.65 -23.29 24.25
N PRO A 302 15.70 -24.14 25.29
CA PRO A 302 15.76 -25.59 25.11
C PRO A 302 14.54 -26.15 24.40
N PHE A 303 14.76 -27.04 23.42
CA PHE A 303 13.67 -27.83 22.83
C PHE A 303 12.92 -28.63 23.92
N PRO A 304 11.58 -28.71 23.90
CA PRO A 304 10.82 -29.42 24.91
C PRO A 304 11.10 -30.92 24.85
N LYS A 305 11.16 -31.55 26.02
CA LYS A 305 11.30 -33.00 26.13
C LYS A 305 10.00 -33.68 25.71
N ARG A 306 10.05 -34.53 24.67
CA ARG A 306 8.92 -35.32 24.15
C ARG A 306 8.06 -35.92 25.28
N PRO A 307 6.80 -35.48 25.43
CA PRO A 307 5.86 -36.06 26.39
C PRO A 307 5.52 -37.52 26.07
N ALA A 308 5.22 -38.32 27.09
CA ALA A 308 5.01 -39.76 26.95
C ALA A 308 3.77 -40.17 26.11
N GLY A 309 2.86 -39.23 25.82
CA GLY A 309 1.70 -39.43 24.95
C GLY A 309 1.92 -39.12 23.47
N ILE A 310 3.07 -38.54 23.11
CA ILE A 310 3.39 -38.15 21.74
C ILE A 310 3.99 -39.34 20.97
N PRO A 311 3.47 -39.70 19.78
CA PRO A 311 4.05 -40.75 18.94
C PRO A 311 5.54 -40.49 18.61
N GLU A 312 6.31 -41.56 18.43
CA GLU A 312 7.74 -41.45 18.10
C GLU A 312 7.97 -40.77 16.74
N ARG A 313 7.12 -41.07 15.74
CA ARG A 313 7.07 -40.45 14.40
C ARG A 313 6.38 -39.07 14.37
N ALA A 314 6.27 -38.38 15.52
CA ALA A 314 5.81 -37.00 15.54
C ALA A 314 7.03 -36.08 15.59
N ASP A 315 7.10 -35.12 14.70
CA ASP A 315 8.15 -34.11 14.70
C ASP A 315 7.69 -32.89 15.50
N TYR A 316 8.62 -32.07 15.96
CA TYR A 316 8.29 -30.89 16.74
C TYR A 316 8.58 -29.64 15.93
N ASN A 317 7.52 -28.90 15.58
CA ASN A 317 7.63 -27.59 14.96
C ASN A 317 7.85 -26.55 16.10
N PRO A 318 9.00 -25.83 16.11
CA PRO A 318 9.32 -24.87 17.16
C PRO A 318 8.57 -23.54 17.03
N GLU A 319 8.15 -23.15 15.82
CA GLU A 319 7.47 -21.88 15.51
C GLU A 319 6.06 -21.84 16.11
N HIS A 320 5.34 -22.96 16.00
CA HIS A 320 3.98 -23.12 16.53
C HIS A 320 3.93 -23.75 17.94
N ASP A 321 5.09 -24.07 18.54
CA ASP A 321 5.23 -24.79 19.82
C ASP A 321 4.42 -26.11 19.87
N ARG A 322 4.42 -26.87 18.76
CA ARG A 322 3.55 -28.03 18.56
C ARG A 322 4.30 -29.25 18.04
N TRP A 323 3.93 -30.42 18.57
CA TRP A 323 4.22 -31.69 17.91
C TRP A 323 3.26 -31.89 16.74
N VAL A 324 3.74 -32.39 15.60
CA VAL A 324 2.97 -32.67 14.40
C VAL A 324 3.22 -34.10 13.91
N MET A 325 2.19 -34.77 13.42
CA MET A 325 2.30 -36.07 12.76
C MET A 325 1.22 -36.23 11.71
N GLY A 326 1.61 -36.65 10.51
CA GLY A 326 0.70 -36.99 9.43
C GLY A 326 1.36 -37.92 8.43
N GLU A 327 0.82 -37.98 7.23
CA GLU A 327 1.39 -38.73 6.11
C GLU A 327 1.48 -37.83 4.88
N THR A 328 2.56 -38.00 4.12
CA THR A 328 2.77 -37.34 2.84
C THR A 328 2.95 -38.39 1.74
N LYS A 329 2.56 -38.03 0.52
CA LYS A 329 2.69 -38.85 -0.68
C LYS A 329 3.35 -38.00 -1.75
N LEU A 330 4.34 -38.55 -2.44
CA LEU A 330 4.95 -37.90 -3.60
C LEU A 330 3.89 -37.66 -4.68
N ALA A 331 3.76 -36.41 -5.13
CA ALA A 331 2.81 -36.03 -6.16
C ALA A 331 3.45 -36.15 -7.55
N ASP A 332 2.92 -37.05 -8.39
CA ASP A 332 3.35 -37.24 -9.80
C ASP A 332 2.72 -36.20 -10.77
N SER A 333 1.90 -35.27 -10.27
CA SER A 333 1.17 -34.28 -11.07
C SER A 333 1.85 -32.92 -11.06
N GLY A 334 2.22 -32.41 -12.25
CA GLY A 334 3.04 -31.21 -12.46
C GLY A 334 2.52 -29.85 -12.00
N LYS A 335 1.54 -29.79 -11.07
CA LYS A 335 1.21 -28.56 -10.31
C LYS A 335 1.92 -28.46 -8.96
N HIS A 336 2.40 -29.56 -8.39
CA HIS A 336 3.09 -29.56 -7.10
C HIS A 336 4.34 -30.45 -7.17
N LYS A 337 5.54 -29.84 -7.25
CA LYS A 337 6.81 -30.57 -7.12
C LYS A 337 7.08 -30.81 -5.62
N GLY A 338 6.51 -31.86 -5.04
CA GLY A 338 6.72 -32.14 -3.62
C GLY A 338 5.97 -33.33 -3.05
N ALA A 339 6.01 -33.46 -1.72
CA ALA A 339 5.30 -34.48 -0.96
C ALA A 339 3.99 -33.89 -0.40
N ALA A 340 2.87 -34.21 -1.03
CA ALA A 340 1.55 -33.70 -0.67
C ALA A 340 0.99 -34.40 0.59
N ARG A 341 0.40 -33.63 1.50
CA ARG A 341 -0.29 -34.09 2.72
C ARG A 341 -1.49 -34.96 2.35
N THR A 342 -1.60 -36.12 2.99
CA THR A 342 -2.69 -37.07 2.81
C THR A 342 -3.06 -37.77 4.12
N GLY A 343 -4.31 -38.21 4.25
CA GLY A 343 -4.81 -38.89 5.44
C GLY A 343 -4.92 -37.97 6.67
N THR A 344 -5.00 -38.55 7.86
CA THR A 344 -5.23 -37.79 9.09
C THR A 344 -3.95 -37.19 9.66
N TRP A 345 -3.91 -35.86 9.69
CA TRP A 345 -2.89 -35.06 10.35
C TRP A 345 -3.30 -34.68 11.77
N ARG A 346 -2.33 -34.63 12.67
CA ARG A 346 -2.53 -34.46 14.11
C ARG A 346 -1.47 -33.53 14.68
N TRP A 347 -1.90 -32.62 15.55
CA TRP A 347 -1.04 -31.74 16.32
C TRP A 347 -1.35 -31.86 17.81
N TRP A 348 -0.32 -31.63 18.60
CA TRP A 348 -0.37 -31.57 20.05
C TRP A 348 0.40 -30.36 20.54
N TYR A 349 -0.06 -29.75 21.62
CA TYR A 349 0.70 -28.75 22.38
C TYR A 349 1.99 -29.36 22.94
N ALA A 350 2.95 -28.51 23.30
CA ALA A 350 4.26 -28.93 23.81
C ALA A 350 4.20 -29.89 25.03
N ASP A 351 3.13 -29.80 25.85
CA ASP A 351 2.87 -30.64 27.02
C ASP A 351 2.30 -32.04 26.69
N GLY A 352 1.82 -32.23 25.46
CA GLY A 352 1.21 -33.46 24.97
C GLY A 352 -0.32 -33.45 24.86
N ALA A 353 -1.00 -32.36 25.24
CA ALA A 353 -2.43 -32.21 25.01
C ALA A 353 -2.75 -32.12 23.51
N ARG A 354 -3.88 -32.68 23.07
CA ARG A 354 -4.31 -32.62 21.66
C ARG A 354 -4.64 -31.17 21.31
N ALA A 355 -4.10 -30.67 20.19
CA ALA A 355 -4.36 -29.31 19.70
C ALA A 355 -5.29 -29.33 18.48
N LYS A 356 -4.97 -30.12 17.45
CA LYS A 356 -5.69 -30.14 16.16
C LYS A 356 -5.66 -31.53 15.54
N GLU A 357 -6.69 -31.88 14.77
CA GLU A 357 -6.79 -33.11 14.00
C GLU A 357 -7.66 -32.85 12.76
N CYS A 358 -7.12 -33.11 11.56
CA CYS A 358 -7.87 -32.95 10.32
C CYS A 358 -7.39 -33.92 9.26
N ASP A 359 -8.30 -34.25 8.33
CA ASP A 359 -8.00 -35.13 7.19
C ASP A 359 -7.64 -34.29 5.95
N TYR A 360 -6.62 -34.73 5.22
CA TYR A 360 -6.16 -34.14 3.95
C TYR A 360 -6.31 -35.11 2.78
N ALA A 361 -6.62 -34.57 1.60
CA ALA A 361 -6.51 -35.23 0.31
C ALA A 361 -5.72 -34.33 -0.65
N ASP A 362 -4.53 -34.79 -1.06
CA ASP A 362 -3.64 -34.09 -2.00
C ASP A 362 -3.44 -32.59 -1.66
N ASN A 363 -2.96 -32.31 -0.44
CA ASN A 363 -2.83 -30.97 0.20
C ASN A 363 -4.12 -30.22 0.56
N GLU A 364 -5.30 -30.61 0.06
CA GLU A 364 -6.57 -29.96 0.42
C GLU A 364 -7.21 -30.56 1.69
N LEU A 365 -7.81 -29.73 2.54
CA LEU A 365 -8.63 -30.21 3.67
C LEU A 365 -9.85 -30.98 3.13
N HIS A 366 -10.04 -32.21 3.62
CA HIS A 366 -11.11 -33.09 3.16
C HIS A 366 -11.55 -34.06 4.26
N GLY A 367 -12.78 -33.91 4.75
CA GLY A 367 -13.34 -34.74 5.81
C GLY A 367 -13.45 -34.00 7.14
N PRO A 368 -13.43 -34.71 8.30
CA PRO A 368 -13.54 -34.09 9.61
C PRO A 368 -12.34 -33.21 9.97
N TYR A 369 -12.63 -32.13 10.68
CA TYR A 369 -11.67 -31.22 11.30
C TYR A 369 -12.09 -31.00 12.76
N ARG A 370 -11.11 -31.05 13.67
CA ARG A 370 -11.30 -30.72 15.09
C ARG A 370 -10.12 -29.93 15.62
N GLU A 371 -10.44 -28.99 16.50
CA GLU A 371 -9.48 -28.20 17.25
C GLU A 371 -9.91 -28.09 18.71
N TRP A 372 -8.92 -28.14 19.60
CA TRP A 372 -9.09 -28.17 21.04
C TRP A 372 -8.25 -27.06 21.67
N ALA A 373 -8.76 -26.45 22.74
CA ALA A 373 -7.98 -25.62 23.64
C ALA A 373 -7.03 -26.50 24.49
N ALA A 374 -6.05 -25.87 25.14
CA ALA A 374 -5.02 -26.55 25.93
C ALA A 374 -5.56 -27.36 27.13
N ASP A 375 -6.76 -27.06 27.62
CA ASP A 375 -7.45 -27.83 28.67
C ASP A 375 -8.16 -29.11 28.14
N GLY A 376 -8.21 -29.28 26.82
CA GLY A 376 -8.92 -30.35 26.13
C GLY A 376 -10.37 -30.03 25.74
N THR A 377 -10.85 -28.80 25.93
CA THR A 377 -12.17 -28.36 25.46
C THR A 377 -12.17 -28.18 23.95
N VAL A 378 -13.18 -28.72 23.25
CA VAL A 378 -13.31 -28.58 21.79
C VAL A 378 -13.73 -27.16 21.44
N ILE A 379 -12.92 -26.47 20.63
CA ILE A 379 -13.15 -25.08 20.19
C ILE A 379 -13.58 -24.97 18.73
N VAL A 380 -13.25 -25.95 17.90
CA VAL A 380 -13.78 -26.07 16.52
C VAL A 380 -14.13 -27.52 16.23
N GLU A 381 -15.34 -27.75 15.71
CA GLU A 381 -15.70 -28.97 14.96
C GLU A 381 -16.16 -28.56 13.57
N ALA A 382 -15.51 -29.03 12.52
CA ALA A 382 -15.88 -28.71 11.15
C ALA A 382 -15.76 -29.92 10.23
N ARG A 383 -16.31 -29.78 9.03
CA ARG A 383 -16.16 -30.74 7.94
C ARG A 383 -15.84 -29.99 6.66
N TYR A 384 -14.78 -30.44 5.99
CA TYR A 384 -14.29 -29.87 4.75
C TYR A 384 -14.54 -30.81 3.57
N GLN A 385 -14.61 -30.25 2.37
CA GLN A 385 -14.66 -30.98 1.11
C GLN A 385 -13.95 -30.15 0.03
N ALA A 386 -12.77 -30.62 -0.40
CA ALA A 386 -11.92 -29.94 -1.38
C ALA A 386 -11.58 -28.50 -0.95
N GLY A 387 -10.99 -28.35 0.24
CA GLY A 387 -10.64 -27.07 0.85
C GLY A 387 -11.82 -26.25 1.39
N ALA A 388 -13.03 -26.42 0.86
CA ALA A 388 -14.21 -25.68 1.30
C ALA A 388 -14.86 -26.27 2.57
N VAL A 389 -15.21 -25.41 3.53
CA VAL A 389 -16.01 -25.80 4.70
C VAL A 389 -17.45 -26.11 4.30
N VAL A 390 -18.02 -27.22 4.79
CA VAL A 390 -19.40 -27.67 4.52
C VAL A 390 -20.33 -27.38 5.70
N GLU A 391 -19.80 -27.58 6.91
CA GLU A 391 -20.43 -27.29 8.18
C GLU A 391 -19.33 -27.03 9.21
N ALA A 392 -19.54 -26.09 10.13
CA ALA A 392 -18.61 -25.80 11.20
C ALA A 392 -19.32 -25.24 12.44
N THR A 393 -18.88 -25.68 13.61
CA THR A 393 -19.26 -25.14 14.91
C THR A 393 -18.00 -24.66 15.61
N TYR A 394 -18.02 -23.40 16.03
CA TYR A 394 -16.93 -22.72 16.71
C TYR A 394 -17.38 -22.31 18.11
N HIS A 395 -16.50 -22.43 19.09
CA HIS A 395 -16.72 -22.05 20.48
C HIS A 395 -15.59 -21.13 20.96
N ARG A 396 -15.93 -19.99 21.57
CA ARG A 396 -14.95 -19.21 22.34
C ARG A 396 -14.61 -19.94 23.62
N HIS A 397 -13.36 -19.84 24.05
CA HIS A 397 -12.85 -20.50 25.26
C HIS A 397 -11.95 -19.55 26.03
N ASP A 398 -12.20 -19.36 27.33
CA ASP A 398 -11.44 -18.43 28.20
C ASP A 398 -11.22 -17.02 27.61
N GLY A 399 -12.17 -16.53 26.81
CA GLY A 399 -12.09 -15.25 26.10
C GLY A 399 -11.30 -15.30 24.78
N ALA A 400 -10.53 -16.37 24.54
CA ALA A 400 -9.92 -16.63 23.24
C ALA A 400 -10.99 -16.98 22.19
N THR A 401 -10.72 -16.56 20.95
CA THR A 401 -11.62 -16.72 19.81
C THR A 401 -10.90 -17.59 18.78
N PRO A 402 -11.43 -18.77 18.40
CA PRO A 402 -10.75 -19.65 17.45
C PRO A 402 -10.76 -19.06 16.05
N GLU A 403 -9.84 -19.54 15.22
CA GLU A 403 -9.75 -19.17 13.80
C GLU A 403 -11.09 -19.43 13.07
N GLY A 404 -11.49 -18.51 12.18
CA GLY A 404 -12.76 -18.59 11.45
C GLY A 404 -14.03 -18.26 12.26
N PHE A 405 -13.94 -18.01 13.58
CA PHE A 405 -15.05 -17.48 14.37
C PHE A 405 -15.40 -16.05 13.88
N PRO A 406 -16.69 -15.72 13.70
CA PRO A 406 -17.11 -14.43 13.16
C PRO A 406 -16.80 -13.25 14.10
N SER A 407 -16.48 -12.09 13.53
CA SER A 407 -16.40 -10.84 14.31
C SER A 407 -17.76 -10.47 14.91
N CYS A 408 -17.84 -10.46 16.24
CA CYS A 408 -19.03 -10.20 17.05
C CYS A 408 -18.68 -9.95 18.53
N ALA A 409 -19.64 -9.49 19.31
CA ALA A 409 -19.48 -9.16 20.73
C ALA A 409 -19.09 -10.37 21.60
N GLY A 410 -18.41 -10.11 22.72
CA GLY A 410 -17.94 -11.16 23.65
C GLY A 410 -19.04 -12.00 24.31
N ALA A 411 -20.30 -11.55 24.26
CA ALA A 411 -21.46 -12.34 24.70
C ALA A 411 -21.80 -13.50 23.74
N VAL A 412 -21.30 -13.46 22.49
CA VAL A 412 -21.45 -14.55 21.53
C VAL A 412 -20.35 -15.58 21.77
N VAL A 413 -20.71 -16.70 22.40
CA VAL A 413 -19.75 -17.76 22.76
C VAL A 413 -19.70 -18.91 21.77
N ARG A 414 -20.72 -19.06 20.91
CA ARG A 414 -20.78 -20.12 19.90
C ARG A 414 -21.30 -19.61 18.57
N ALA A 415 -20.64 -20.01 17.49
CA ALA A 415 -21.06 -19.76 16.12
C ALA A 415 -21.24 -21.09 15.38
N VAL A 416 -22.30 -21.20 14.58
CA VAL A 416 -22.62 -22.39 13.78
C VAL A 416 -22.80 -21.95 12.32
N ARG A 417 -22.01 -22.52 11.41
CA ARG A 417 -22.14 -22.41 9.96
C ARG A 417 -22.73 -23.72 9.43
N THR A 418 -23.84 -23.64 8.70
CA THR A 418 -24.52 -24.84 8.17
C THR A 418 -24.85 -24.74 6.69
N GLY A 419 -24.59 -25.83 5.98
CA GLY A 419 -25.03 -26.07 4.61
C GLY A 419 -24.25 -25.26 3.56
N PRO A 420 -24.57 -25.44 2.26
CA PRO A 420 -23.90 -24.74 1.18
C PRO A 420 -24.01 -23.21 1.28
N ALA A 421 -25.01 -22.69 2.01
CA ALA A 421 -25.17 -21.27 2.32
C ALA A 421 -24.05 -20.67 3.16
N GLN A 422 -23.33 -21.47 3.95
CA GLN A 422 -22.61 -20.96 5.13
C GLN A 422 -23.52 -20.12 6.06
N LEU A 423 -24.78 -20.52 6.22
CA LEU A 423 -25.75 -19.82 7.06
C LEU A 423 -25.20 -19.74 8.48
N LEU A 424 -24.94 -18.52 8.95
CA LEU A 424 -24.31 -18.24 10.22
C LEU A 424 -25.37 -18.02 11.31
N ARG A 425 -25.32 -18.83 12.37
CA ARG A 425 -26.16 -18.70 13.56
C ARG A 425 -25.27 -18.52 14.78
N LEU A 426 -25.56 -17.49 15.58
CA LEU A 426 -24.77 -17.10 16.75
C LEU A 426 -25.55 -17.44 18.02
N PHE A 427 -24.85 -17.81 19.10
CA PHE A 427 -25.48 -18.18 20.36
C PHE A 427 -24.76 -17.58 21.58
N ASP A 428 -25.56 -17.21 22.59
CA ASP A 428 -25.10 -16.86 23.94
C ASP A 428 -24.70 -18.10 24.76
N ALA A 429 -24.24 -17.87 26.00
CA ALA A 429 -23.83 -18.94 26.92
C ALA A 429 -25.00 -19.81 27.40
N GLU A 430 -26.21 -19.25 27.41
CA GLU A 430 -27.46 -19.93 27.74
C GLU A 430 -28.01 -20.78 26.57
N GLY A 431 -27.50 -20.56 25.35
CA GLY A 431 -27.83 -21.31 24.13
C GLY A 431 -28.97 -20.72 23.30
N HIS A 432 -29.42 -19.49 23.57
CA HIS A 432 -30.37 -18.76 22.71
C HIS A 432 -29.68 -18.31 21.43
N GLU A 433 -30.43 -18.25 20.31
CA GLU A 433 -29.92 -17.62 19.09
C GLU A 433 -29.87 -16.10 19.27
N VAL A 434 -28.71 -15.50 19.02
CA VAL A 434 -28.42 -14.06 19.17
C VAL A 434 -28.00 -13.45 17.83
N ASN A 435 -27.95 -12.12 17.79
CA ASN A 435 -27.32 -11.35 16.71
C ASN A 435 -25.82 -11.08 17.01
N ARG A 436 -25.08 -10.33 16.18
CA ARG A 436 -23.64 -10.08 16.38
C ARG A 436 -23.33 -9.26 17.65
N ALA A 437 -24.27 -8.46 18.15
CA ALA A 437 -24.13 -7.77 19.44
C ALA A 437 -24.44 -8.68 20.66
N GLY A 438 -24.82 -9.94 20.45
CA GLY A 438 -25.23 -10.85 21.52
C GLY A 438 -26.65 -10.62 22.04
N VAL A 439 -27.49 -9.88 21.31
CA VAL A 439 -28.90 -9.68 21.67
C VAL A 439 -29.73 -10.89 21.22
N PRO A 440 -30.49 -11.55 22.11
CA PRO A 440 -31.34 -12.69 21.73
C PRO A 440 -32.37 -12.31 20.68
N LEU A 441 -32.50 -13.14 19.64
CA LEU A 441 -33.43 -12.93 18.53
C LEU A 441 -34.88 -12.81 19.01
N ASP A 442 -35.22 -13.61 20.01
CA ASP A 442 -36.49 -13.58 20.76
C ASP A 442 -36.76 -12.22 21.44
N ALA A 443 -35.71 -11.52 21.90
CA ALA A 443 -35.83 -10.18 22.48
C ALA A 443 -36.02 -9.12 21.38
N LEU A 444 -35.32 -9.25 20.25
CA LEU A 444 -35.54 -8.38 19.08
C LEU A 444 -36.97 -8.51 18.54
N ILE A 445 -37.49 -9.73 18.39
CA ILE A 445 -38.88 -9.98 17.96
C ILE A 445 -39.90 -9.37 18.95
N ARG A 446 -39.63 -9.46 20.27
CA ARG A 446 -40.49 -8.82 21.29
C ARG A 446 -40.39 -7.29 21.33
N ARG A 447 -39.25 -6.71 20.93
CA ARG A 447 -39.03 -5.26 20.82
C ARG A 447 -39.75 -4.68 19.60
N HIS A 448 -39.66 -5.37 18.46
CA HIS A 448 -40.22 -4.92 17.17
C HIS A 448 -41.36 -5.84 16.70
N LEU A 449 -42.49 -5.79 17.41
CA LEU A 449 -43.64 -6.67 17.17
C LEU A 449 -44.33 -6.45 15.81
N ARG A 450 -44.10 -5.33 15.10
CA ARG A 450 -44.60 -5.11 13.74
C ARG A 450 -43.63 -5.65 12.68
N LEU A 451 -42.42 -6.07 13.07
CA LEU A 451 -41.41 -6.67 12.21
C LEU A 451 -41.41 -8.22 12.22
N THR A 452 -42.42 -8.88 12.78
CA THR A 452 -42.52 -10.36 12.71
C THR A 452 -42.49 -10.90 11.28
N ASP A 453 -43.06 -10.18 10.32
CA ASP A 453 -42.99 -10.55 8.89
C ASP A 453 -41.56 -10.47 8.34
N PHE A 454 -40.77 -9.48 8.76
CA PHE A 454 -39.37 -9.32 8.35
C PHE A 454 -38.52 -10.50 8.83
N PHE A 455 -38.63 -10.90 10.11
CA PHE A 455 -37.92 -12.08 10.62
C PHE A 455 -38.35 -13.37 9.91
N ALA A 456 -39.65 -13.52 9.62
CA ALA A 456 -40.17 -14.67 8.89
C ALA A 456 -39.77 -14.67 7.40
N GLU A 457 -39.53 -13.50 6.80
CA GLU A 457 -39.05 -13.33 5.43
C GLU A 457 -37.57 -13.73 5.33
N LEU A 458 -36.71 -13.21 6.21
CA LEU A 458 -35.28 -13.59 6.26
C LEU A 458 -35.05 -15.09 6.41
N GLY A 459 -35.92 -15.78 7.17
CA GLY A 459 -35.85 -17.23 7.38
C GLY A 459 -36.41 -18.10 6.24
N ARG A 460 -37.05 -17.51 5.22
CA ARG A 460 -37.53 -18.23 4.01
C ARG A 460 -36.60 -18.10 2.81
N ILE A 461 -35.75 -17.08 2.78
CA ILE A 461 -34.83 -16.82 1.67
C ILE A 461 -33.73 -17.88 1.67
N ASP A 462 -33.50 -18.51 0.50
CA ASP A 462 -32.38 -19.43 0.31
C ASP A 462 -31.10 -18.68 -0.09
N TRP A 463 -30.45 -18.11 0.91
CA TRP A 463 -29.14 -17.44 0.80
C TRP A 463 -28.02 -18.36 0.27
N ALA A 464 -28.21 -19.69 0.15
CA ALA A 464 -27.25 -20.57 -0.52
C ALA A 464 -27.24 -20.38 -2.03
N SER A 465 -28.42 -20.15 -2.60
CA SER A 465 -28.65 -20.18 -4.04
C SER A 465 -28.23 -18.90 -4.77
N SER A 466 -27.87 -17.85 -4.04
CA SER A 466 -27.54 -16.54 -4.59
C SER A 466 -26.30 -15.98 -3.88
N PRO A 467 -25.15 -15.89 -4.56
CA PRO A 467 -23.93 -15.39 -3.94
C PRO A 467 -24.01 -13.90 -3.63
N ASP A 468 -23.21 -13.48 -2.65
CA ASP A 468 -22.74 -12.11 -2.48
C ASP A 468 -21.34 -11.98 -3.13
N ARG A 469 -20.71 -10.80 -3.06
CA ARG A 469 -19.36 -10.56 -3.62
C ARG A 469 -18.32 -11.62 -3.22
N HIS A 470 -18.44 -12.19 -2.03
CA HIS A 470 -17.47 -13.10 -1.42
C HIS A 470 -17.91 -14.58 -1.48
N GLY A 471 -18.92 -14.91 -2.30
CA GLY A 471 -19.44 -16.29 -2.45
C GLY A 471 -20.78 -16.50 -1.71
N PRO A 472 -21.01 -17.63 -1.03
CA PRO A 472 -22.31 -17.92 -0.41
C PRO A 472 -22.77 -16.84 0.59
N SER A 473 -23.97 -16.30 0.39
CA SER A 473 -24.46 -15.10 1.10
C SER A 473 -25.10 -15.37 2.47
N GLY A 474 -24.85 -16.54 3.08
CA GLY A 474 -25.37 -16.92 4.40
C GLY A 474 -25.15 -15.91 5.54
N PRO A 475 -24.08 -15.09 5.56
CA PRO A 475 -23.91 -14.02 6.55
C PRO A 475 -24.92 -12.87 6.44
N VAL A 476 -25.48 -12.61 5.25
CA VAL A 476 -26.37 -11.45 4.99
C VAL A 476 -27.62 -11.51 5.86
N ALA A 477 -28.20 -12.69 6.06
CA ALA A 477 -29.35 -12.89 6.93
C ALA A 477 -29.10 -12.49 8.40
N SER A 478 -27.85 -12.59 8.89
CA SER A 478 -27.46 -12.10 10.22
C SER A 478 -27.31 -10.59 10.21
N LEU A 479 -26.57 -10.05 9.24
CA LEU A 479 -26.31 -8.61 9.12
C LEU A 479 -27.61 -7.80 9.03
N LEU A 480 -28.61 -8.30 8.32
CA LEU A 480 -29.92 -7.65 8.26
C LEU A 480 -30.64 -7.62 9.63
N ARG A 481 -30.38 -8.57 10.54
CA ARG A 481 -30.90 -8.54 11.93
C ARG A 481 -30.07 -7.60 12.83
N ASP A 482 -28.79 -7.42 12.54
CA ASP A 482 -27.90 -6.50 13.25
C ASP A 482 -28.34 -5.03 13.04
N LEU A 483 -28.99 -4.71 11.92
CA LEU A 483 -29.64 -3.41 11.66
C LEU A 483 -30.74 -3.01 12.67
N LEU A 484 -31.15 -3.89 13.60
CA LEU A 484 -32.12 -3.60 14.66
C LEU A 484 -31.48 -3.17 16.00
N ILE A 485 -30.16 -2.94 16.03
CA ILE A 485 -29.47 -2.44 17.23
C ILE A 485 -29.55 -0.91 17.28
N GLU A 486 -30.00 -0.37 18.42
CA GLU A 486 -30.15 1.08 18.65
C GLU A 486 -28.83 1.79 19.04
N ASP A 487 -27.83 1.06 19.54
CA ASP A 487 -26.64 1.64 20.19
C ASP A 487 -25.40 1.82 19.27
N GLU A 488 -25.43 1.33 18.02
CA GLU A 488 -24.28 1.37 17.08
C GLU A 488 -24.35 2.57 16.10
N VAL A 489 -24.72 3.77 16.56
CA VAL A 489 -24.94 4.92 15.67
C VAL A 489 -23.73 5.88 15.68
N ASP A 490 -23.46 6.49 14.52
CA ASP A 490 -22.65 7.70 14.45
C ASP A 490 -23.35 8.86 15.17
N VAL A 491 -22.60 9.86 15.61
CA VAL A 491 -23.04 10.91 16.56
C VAL A 491 -24.23 11.72 16.04
N ASP A 492 -24.39 11.80 14.72
CA ASP A 492 -25.42 12.60 14.03
C ASP A 492 -26.66 11.80 13.58
N GLY A 493 -26.66 10.47 13.68
CA GLY A 493 -27.84 9.63 13.33
C GLY A 493 -28.06 9.36 11.83
N ASP A 494 -27.22 9.91 10.95
CA ASP A 494 -27.40 9.91 9.50
C ASP A 494 -26.94 8.62 8.79
N ALA A 495 -26.10 7.81 9.46
CA ALA A 495 -25.48 6.61 8.91
C ALA A 495 -25.88 5.33 9.68
N LEU A 496 -25.72 4.17 9.03
CA LEU A 496 -25.72 2.88 9.74
C LEU A 496 -24.39 2.71 10.47
N ALA A 497 -24.37 1.82 11.46
CA ALA A 497 -23.14 1.37 12.13
C ALA A 497 -22.02 1.10 11.12
N PRO A 498 -20.85 1.77 11.20
CA PRO A 498 -19.81 1.65 10.17
C PRO A 498 -19.40 0.20 9.87
N GLN A 499 -19.42 -0.66 10.88
CA GLN A 499 -19.13 -2.09 10.78
C GLN A 499 -20.22 -2.85 10.00
N VAL A 500 -21.49 -2.67 10.35
CA VAL A 500 -22.62 -3.35 9.66
C VAL A 500 -22.82 -2.78 8.26
N GLN A 501 -22.68 -1.46 8.09
CA GLN A 501 -22.73 -0.78 6.80
C GLN A 501 -21.60 -1.24 5.88
N GLY A 502 -20.36 -1.28 6.38
CA GLY A 502 -19.20 -1.72 5.62
C GLY A 502 -19.31 -3.18 5.17
N GLU A 503 -19.77 -4.07 6.04
CA GLU A 503 -19.94 -5.50 5.73
C GLU A 503 -21.15 -5.78 4.82
N LEU A 504 -22.24 -5.00 4.92
CA LEU A 504 -23.35 -5.09 3.97
C LEU A 504 -22.99 -4.48 2.60
N ALA A 505 -22.26 -3.37 2.57
CA ALA A 505 -21.78 -2.77 1.33
C ALA A 505 -20.76 -3.68 0.63
N SER A 506 -19.75 -4.19 1.34
CA SER A 506 -18.75 -5.09 0.75
C SER A 506 -19.38 -6.32 0.11
N ARG A 507 -20.52 -6.80 0.62
CA ARG A 507 -21.27 -7.97 0.11
C ARG A 507 -22.29 -7.65 -0.98
N LEU A 508 -23.08 -6.58 -0.82
CA LEU A 508 -24.27 -6.31 -1.63
C LEU A 508 -24.11 -5.11 -2.60
N LEU A 509 -23.12 -4.24 -2.39
CA LEU A 509 -22.92 -3.03 -3.18
C LEU A 509 -21.46 -2.55 -3.13
N HIS A 510 -20.63 -2.98 -4.08
CA HIS A 510 -19.21 -2.62 -4.11
C HIS A 510 -18.84 -1.85 -5.38
N ARG A 511 -18.31 -0.63 -5.22
CA ARG A 511 -17.91 0.28 -6.31
C ARG A 511 -19.01 0.48 -7.38
N GLY A 512 -20.27 0.53 -6.96
CA GLY A 512 -21.45 0.67 -7.84
C GLY A 512 -22.05 -0.65 -8.35
N ASN A 513 -21.34 -1.78 -8.22
CA ASN A 513 -21.83 -3.09 -8.64
C ASN A 513 -22.70 -3.73 -7.56
N VAL A 514 -23.81 -4.34 -7.99
CA VAL A 514 -24.70 -5.17 -7.17
C VAL A 514 -24.46 -6.67 -7.43
N TYR A 515 -25.03 -7.54 -6.61
CA TYR A 515 -24.83 -8.99 -6.64
C TYR A 515 -26.17 -9.74 -6.52
N PRO A 516 -26.23 -11.06 -6.78
CA PRO A 516 -27.50 -11.81 -6.72
C PRO A 516 -28.20 -11.71 -5.36
N ALA A 517 -27.44 -11.73 -4.27
CA ALA A 517 -27.95 -11.55 -2.91
C ALA A 517 -28.60 -10.16 -2.67
N SER A 518 -28.21 -9.13 -3.43
CA SER A 518 -28.73 -7.77 -3.31
C SER A 518 -30.22 -7.70 -3.66
N ALA A 519 -30.65 -8.46 -4.67
CA ALA A 519 -32.05 -8.56 -5.07
C ALA A 519 -32.91 -9.22 -3.97
N LEU A 520 -32.36 -10.22 -3.27
CA LEU A 520 -33.03 -10.91 -2.16
C LEU A 520 -33.10 -10.06 -0.89
N ALA A 521 -32.05 -9.29 -0.60
CA ALA A 521 -31.99 -8.41 0.57
C ALA A 521 -32.91 -7.18 0.45
N LEU A 522 -33.24 -6.74 -0.76
CA LEU A 522 -33.92 -5.47 -1.01
C LEU A 522 -35.33 -5.39 -0.39
N ALA A 523 -36.16 -6.43 -0.52
CA ALA A 523 -37.52 -6.42 0.05
C ALA A 523 -37.52 -6.37 1.60
N PRO A 524 -36.73 -7.19 2.32
CA PRO A 524 -36.50 -7.02 3.75
C PRO A 524 -36.00 -5.63 4.15
N LEU A 525 -35.04 -5.06 3.41
CA LEU A 525 -34.46 -3.74 3.69
C LEU A 525 -35.49 -2.60 3.50
N LEU A 526 -36.26 -2.63 2.41
CA LEU A 526 -37.34 -1.66 2.18
C LEU A 526 -38.42 -1.77 3.26
N ARG A 527 -38.80 -2.99 3.68
CA ARG A 527 -39.77 -3.22 4.76
C ARG A 527 -39.26 -2.66 6.09
N LEU A 528 -37.97 -2.81 6.37
CA LEU A 528 -37.33 -2.27 7.57
C LEU A 528 -37.30 -0.74 7.54
N ALA A 529 -36.86 -0.12 6.43
CA ALA A 529 -36.88 1.33 6.25
C ALA A 529 -38.31 1.93 6.36
N ALA A 530 -39.32 1.19 5.89
CA ALA A 530 -40.72 1.57 5.96
C ALA A 530 -41.34 1.50 7.36
N ALA A 531 -40.72 0.80 8.32
CA ALA A 531 -41.27 0.62 9.65
C ALA A 531 -40.88 1.76 10.61
N ASP A 532 -41.87 2.45 11.20
CA ASP A 532 -41.63 3.52 12.18
C ASP A 532 -40.91 3.06 13.46
N GLU A 533 -40.89 1.77 13.74
CA GLU A 533 -40.21 1.17 14.91
C GLU A 533 -38.82 0.59 14.59
N ALA A 534 -38.32 0.74 13.35
CA ALA A 534 -36.94 0.39 13.02
C ALA A 534 -36.00 1.51 13.50
N PRO A 535 -34.84 1.19 14.09
CA PRO A 535 -33.79 2.18 14.35
C PRO A 535 -33.11 2.60 13.04
N ASN A 536 -32.36 3.71 13.08
CA ASN A 536 -31.42 4.14 12.03
C ASN A 536 -32.04 4.22 10.61
N ARG A 537 -33.34 4.58 10.52
CA ARG A 537 -34.11 4.64 9.25
C ARG A 537 -33.46 5.52 8.19
N LEU A 538 -32.74 6.56 8.59
CA LEU A 538 -32.05 7.47 7.67
C LEU A 538 -30.87 6.77 6.97
N GLY A 539 -30.01 6.09 7.74
CA GLY A 539 -28.95 5.23 7.21
C GLY A 539 -29.50 4.07 6.36
N LEU A 540 -30.59 3.42 6.80
CA LEU A 540 -31.28 2.38 6.02
C LEU A 540 -31.76 2.91 4.66
N CYS A 541 -32.41 4.07 4.63
CA CYS A 541 -32.83 4.72 3.39
C CYS A 541 -31.62 5.10 2.50
N GLY A 542 -30.50 5.52 3.10
CA GLY A 542 -29.24 5.75 2.37
C GLY A 542 -28.71 4.48 1.70
N PHE A 543 -28.64 3.37 2.44
CA PHE A 543 -28.18 2.08 1.92
C PHE A 543 -29.10 1.52 0.82
N VAL A 544 -30.43 1.55 1.05
CA VAL A 544 -31.43 1.17 0.05
C VAL A 544 -31.32 2.01 -1.22
N ARG A 545 -31.11 3.33 -1.09
CA ARG A 545 -30.88 4.20 -2.25
C ARG A 545 -29.67 3.73 -3.06
N GLY A 546 -28.57 3.35 -2.41
CA GLY A 546 -27.39 2.80 -3.08
C GLY A 546 -27.67 1.55 -3.90
N LEU A 547 -28.54 0.65 -3.41
CA LEU A 547 -28.93 -0.57 -4.14
C LEU A 547 -29.83 -0.29 -5.35
N VAL A 548 -30.68 0.74 -5.31
CA VAL A 548 -31.70 1.01 -6.35
C VAL A 548 -31.38 2.18 -7.27
N MET A 549 -30.26 2.90 -7.04
CA MET A 549 -29.75 3.97 -7.89
C MET A 549 -29.12 3.39 -9.15
N LEU A 550 -29.98 2.89 -10.03
CA LEU A 550 -29.64 2.37 -11.34
C LEU A 550 -29.90 3.46 -12.37
N ASP A 551 -28.97 3.66 -13.31
CA ASP A 551 -29.14 4.69 -14.33
C ASP A 551 -30.31 4.36 -15.27
N ARG A 552 -31.02 5.41 -15.70
CA ARG A 552 -32.20 5.29 -16.54
C ARG A 552 -31.86 4.72 -17.92
N SER A 553 -30.73 5.10 -18.50
CA SER A 553 -30.29 4.57 -19.79
C SER A 553 -29.97 3.08 -19.68
N THR A 554 -29.37 2.63 -18.58
CA THR A 554 -29.13 1.20 -18.30
C THR A 554 -30.43 0.40 -18.24
N LEU A 555 -31.54 0.97 -17.75
CA LEU A 555 -32.84 0.28 -17.66
C LEU A 555 -33.70 0.40 -18.93
N GLU A 556 -33.40 1.37 -19.80
CA GLU A 556 -34.05 1.56 -21.11
C GLU A 556 -33.25 0.95 -22.28
N ALA A 557 -32.00 0.54 -22.06
CA ALA A 557 -31.16 -0.21 -22.99
C ALA A 557 -31.73 -1.61 -23.31
N ASP A 558 -31.19 -2.27 -24.34
CA ASP A 558 -31.51 -3.66 -24.66
C ASP A 558 -31.23 -4.56 -23.44
N PRO A 559 -32.23 -5.24 -22.85
CA PRO A 559 -32.03 -6.11 -21.69
C PRO A 559 -31.03 -7.26 -21.91
N ALA A 560 -30.67 -7.58 -23.15
CA ALA A 560 -29.60 -8.53 -23.45
C ALA A 560 -28.19 -8.01 -23.10
N ASN A 561 -28.01 -6.68 -23.02
CA ASN A 561 -26.73 -6.00 -22.77
C ASN A 561 -26.64 -5.39 -21.35
N VAL A 562 -27.63 -5.65 -20.50
CA VAL A 562 -27.66 -5.16 -19.10
C VAL A 562 -27.27 -6.29 -18.16
N ASP A 563 -26.49 -5.95 -17.13
CA ASP A 563 -26.09 -6.88 -16.09
C ASP A 563 -27.32 -7.63 -15.48
N PRO A 564 -27.32 -8.98 -15.45
CA PRO A 564 -28.44 -9.77 -14.94
C PRO A 564 -28.82 -9.47 -13.49
N ASP A 565 -27.87 -9.08 -12.65
CA ASP A 565 -28.06 -8.77 -11.23
C ASP A 565 -28.63 -7.37 -11.05
N VAL A 566 -28.21 -6.41 -11.86
CA VAL A 566 -28.87 -5.09 -11.99
C VAL A 566 -30.34 -5.27 -12.36
N LEU A 567 -30.63 -6.12 -13.35
CA LEU A 567 -32.01 -6.45 -13.72
C LEU A 567 -32.76 -7.22 -12.60
N ALA A 568 -32.08 -8.06 -11.81
CA ALA A 568 -32.68 -8.78 -10.70
C ALA A 568 -33.06 -7.85 -9.54
N VAL A 569 -32.16 -6.92 -9.17
CA VAL A 569 -32.40 -5.87 -8.18
C VAL A 569 -33.55 -4.97 -8.63
N ASN A 570 -33.57 -4.54 -9.90
CA ASN A 570 -34.66 -3.74 -10.44
C ASN A 570 -36.02 -4.48 -10.36
N ARG A 571 -36.10 -5.76 -10.77
CA ARG A 571 -37.33 -6.56 -10.64
C ARG A 571 -37.78 -6.76 -9.19
N ALA A 572 -36.84 -7.01 -8.28
CA ALA A 572 -37.13 -7.11 -6.85
C ALA A 572 -37.68 -5.78 -6.31
N TYR A 573 -37.14 -4.66 -6.80
CA TYR A 573 -37.60 -3.34 -6.44
C TYR A 573 -39.02 -3.07 -6.95
N GLU A 574 -39.26 -3.31 -8.25
CA GLU A 574 -40.56 -3.22 -8.94
C GLU A 574 -41.67 -4.03 -8.21
N ALA A 575 -41.32 -5.17 -7.60
CA ALA A 575 -42.25 -6.00 -6.84
C ALA A 575 -42.50 -5.52 -5.40
N ALA A 576 -41.48 -4.97 -4.73
CA ALA A 576 -41.55 -4.61 -3.31
C ALA A 576 -42.17 -3.23 -3.05
N TRP A 577 -41.95 -2.24 -3.92
CA TRP A 577 -42.31 -0.85 -3.65
C TRP A 577 -43.81 -0.55 -3.43
N PRO A 578 -44.82 -1.21 -4.06
CA PRO A 578 -46.21 -0.77 -3.95
C PRO A 578 -46.77 -0.90 -2.52
N ALA A 579 -46.29 -1.88 -1.75
CA ALA A 579 -46.67 -2.08 -0.36
C ALA A 579 -45.99 -1.09 0.61
N LEU A 580 -44.92 -0.41 0.17
CA LEU A 580 -43.98 0.32 1.02
C LEU A 580 -43.93 1.83 0.69
N LEU A 581 -44.45 2.22 -0.48
CA LEU A 581 -44.65 3.60 -0.94
C LEU A 581 -45.36 4.48 0.10
N THR A 582 -46.55 4.08 0.55
CA THR A 582 -47.34 4.90 1.47
C THR A 582 -46.69 5.02 2.85
N PRO A 583 -46.25 3.93 3.52
CA PRO A 583 -45.52 4.05 4.80
C PRO A 583 -44.28 4.94 4.74
N LEU A 584 -43.49 4.88 3.66
CA LEU A 584 -42.28 5.70 3.50
C LEU A 584 -42.60 7.18 3.23
N LEU A 585 -43.54 7.47 2.32
CA LEU A 585 -43.95 8.85 2.03
C LEU A 585 -44.80 9.49 3.15
N ASP A 586 -45.41 8.69 4.03
CA ASP A 586 -46.18 9.16 5.19
C ASP A 586 -45.46 8.99 6.54
N ALA A 587 -44.17 8.64 6.53
CA ALA A 587 -43.33 8.62 7.73
C ALA A 587 -43.42 9.94 8.52
N ALA A 588 -43.45 9.85 9.85
CA ALA A 588 -43.57 11.03 10.70
C ALA A 588 -42.36 11.98 10.56
N ASP A 589 -41.17 11.41 10.41
CA ASP A 589 -39.91 12.10 10.20
C ASP A 589 -39.81 12.71 8.78
N PRO A 590 -39.58 14.03 8.63
CA PRO A 590 -39.45 14.67 7.33
C PRO A 590 -38.21 14.22 6.54
N VAL A 591 -37.08 13.95 7.18
CA VAL A 591 -35.83 13.54 6.51
C VAL A 591 -36.02 12.15 5.89
N VAL A 592 -36.72 11.25 6.59
CA VAL A 592 -37.13 9.95 6.04
C VAL A 592 -38.06 10.12 4.84
N ARG A 593 -39.04 11.04 4.88
CA ARG A 593 -39.91 11.33 3.70
C ARG A 593 -39.13 11.90 2.52
N ALA A 594 -38.14 12.76 2.76
CA ALA A 594 -37.29 13.31 1.72
C ALA A 594 -36.45 12.22 1.04
N ARG A 595 -35.82 11.34 1.83
CA ARG A 595 -35.06 10.18 1.30
C ARG A 595 -35.96 9.16 0.60
N ALA A 596 -37.18 8.95 1.10
CA ALA A 596 -38.19 8.10 0.44
C ALA A 596 -38.52 8.61 -0.97
N ALA A 597 -38.69 9.93 -1.16
CA ALA A 597 -38.92 10.51 -2.48
C ALA A 597 -37.75 10.22 -3.44
N ALA A 598 -36.51 10.36 -2.99
CA ALA A 598 -35.33 10.01 -3.79
C ALA A 598 -35.29 8.52 -4.15
N ILE A 599 -35.56 7.62 -3.20
CA ILE A 599 -35.61 6.17 -3.43
C ILE A 599 -36.64 5.83 -4.53
N VAL A 600 -37.88 6.30 -4.42
CA VAL A 600 -38.94 5.96 -5.39
C VAL A 600 -38.72 6.57 -6.77
N SER A 601 -37.86 7.59 -6.90
CA SER A 601 -37.60 8.25 -8.19
C SER A 601 -36.92 7.36 -9.25
N TYR A 602 -36.33 6.23 -8.86
CA TYR A 602 -35.70 5.26 -9.77
C TYR A 602 -36.66 4.18 -10.32
N GLN A 603 -37.98 4.30 -10.06
CA GLN A 603 -39.01 3.38 -10.53
C GLN A 603 -39.53 3.72 -11.94
N TYR A 604 -38.63 3.75 -12.93
CA TYR A 604 -38.93 4.28 -14.27
C TYR A 604 -40.09 3.57 -15.01
N ARG A 605 -40.25 2.24 -14.85
CA ARG A 605 -41.37 1.50 -15.48
C ARG A 605 -42.74 1.77 -14.85
N GLN A 606 -42.76 2.27 -13.61
CA GLN A 606 -43.98 2.55 -12.83
C GLN A 606 -44.13 4.06 -12.56
N ALA A 607 -43.44 4.90 -13.37
CA ALA A 607 -43.29 6.32 -13.14
C ALA A 607 -44.60 7.09 -12.98
N ALA A 608 -45.66 6.73 -13.72
CA ALA A 608 -46.97 7.38 -13.62
C ALA A 608 -47.65 7.14 -12.25
N GLU A 609 -47.53 5.94 -11.69
CA GLU A 609 -48.11 5.59 -10.39
C GLU A 609 -47.32 6.24 -9.24
N VAL A 610 -45.98 6.20 -9.34
CA VAL A 610 -45.08 6.84 -8.39
C VAL A 610 -45.26 8.37 -8.41
N ALA A 611 -45.31 8.98 -9.59
CA ALA A 611 -45.54 10.41 -9.74
C ALA A 611 -46.91 10.83 -9.18
N ALA A 612 -47.96 10.03 -9.40
CA ALA A 612 -49.27 10.31 -8.79
C ALA A 612 -49.19 10.32 -7.25
N ALA A 613 -48.51 9.35 -6.63
CA ALA A 613 -48.33 9.31 -5.18
C ALA A 613 -47.47 10.47 -4.64
N LEU A 614 -46.37 10.79 -5.33
CA LEU A 614 -45.52 11.93 -5.03
C LEU A 614 -46.29 13.26 -5.11
N VAL A 615 -47.09 13.46 -6.16
CA VAL A 615 -47.96 14.66 -6.29
C VAL A 615 -48.99 14.74 -5.16
N GLN A 616 -49.62 13.62 -4.79
CA GLN A 616 -50.55 13.59 -3.64
C GLN A 616 -49.85 13.93 -2.32
N ARG A 617 -48.59 13.51 -2.11
CA ARG A 617 -47.81 13.91 -0.94
C ARG A 617 -47.42 15.40 -1.00
N LEU A 618 -46.91 15.86 -2.14
CA LEU A 618 -46.49 17.25 -2.39
C LEU A 618 -47.62 18.27 -2.14
N LEU A 619 -48.87 17.91 -2.39
CA LEU A 619 -50.04 18.77 -2.13
C LEU A 619 -50.34 18.97 -0.63
N ARG A 620 -49.90 18.06 0.25
CA ARG A 620 -50.18 18.08 1.70
C ARG A 620 -48.93 18.18 2.59
N GLU A 621 -47.74 18.30 2.00
CA GLU A 621 -46.46 18.30 2.72
C GLU A 621 -46.17 19.67 3.38
N PRO A 622 -46.14 19.76 4.72
CA PRO A 622 -45.80 21.00 5.43
C PRO A 622 -44.32 21.42 5.26
N GLU A 623 -43.38 20.47 5.17
CA GLU A 623 -41.95 20.79 5.22
C GLU A 623 -41.36 21.15 3.85
N ALA A 624 -40.62 22.27 3.78
CA ALA A 624 -40.10 22.81 2.52
C ALA A 624 -39.05 21.90 1.86
N GLU A 625 -38.14 21.34 2.65
CA GLU A 625 -37.10 20.40 2.20
C GLU A 625 -37.70 19.13 1.60
N VAL A 626 -38.78 18.61 2.19
CA VAL A 626 -39.49 17.44 1.66
C VAL A 626 -40.23 17.77 0.37
N ARG A 627 -40.79 18.98 0.23
CA ARG A 627 -41.35 19.44 -1.06
C ARG A 627 -40.29 19.54 -2.15
N VAL A 628 -39.10 20.06 -1.82
CA VAL A 628 -37.93 20.08 -2.72
C VAL A 628 -37.54 18.66 -3.14
N ALA A 629 -37.42 17.73 -2.20
CA ALA A 629 -37.11 16.33 -2.45
C ALA A 629 -38.11 15.66 -3.41
N ILE A 630 -39.41 15.92 -3.20
CA ILE A 630 -40.47 15.38 -4.05
C ILE A 630 -40.43 16.02 -5.45
N LEU A 631 -40.16 17.31 -5.58
CA LEU A 631 -40.00 17.96 -6.88
C LEU A 631 -38.81 17.36 -7.64
N ALA A 632 -37.66 17.18 -7.00
CA ALA A 632 -36.50 16.51 -7.59
C ALA A 632 -36.81 15.09 -8.08
N ALA A 633 -37.54 14.32 -7.26
CA ALA A 633 -37.99 12.97 -7.61
C ALA A 633 -38.95 12.95 -8.82
N LEU A 634 -39.87 13.92 -8.91
CA LEU A 634 -40.77 14.08 -10.07
C LEU A 634 -40.00 14.42 -11.35
N GLY A 635 -38.93 15.22 -11.25
CA GLY A 635 -38.03 15.51 -12.37
C GLY A 635 -37.32 14.27 -12.91
N ASN A 636 -36.68 13.47 -12.04
CA ASN A 636 -36.01 12.22 -12.42
C ASN A 636 -36.98 11.22 -13.11
N LEU A 637 -38.20 11.09 -12.58
CA LEU A 637 -39.24 10.25 -13.21
C LEU A 637 -39.67 10.78 -14.59
N GLY A 638 -39.73 12.11 -14.76
CA GLY A 638 -40.06 12.76 -16.03
C GLY A 638 -41.50 12.55 -16.51
N ASP A 639 -42.41 12.10 -15.63
CA ASP A 639 -43.81 11.84 -15.95
C ASP A 639 -44.63 13.11 -16.16
N ALA A 640 -45.52 13.11 -17.15
CA ALA A 640 -46.28 14.28 -17.57
C ALA A 640 -47.25 14.83 -16.49
N ALA A 641 -47.73 14.01 -15.55
CA ALA A 641 -48.51 14.50 -14.41
C ALA A 641 -47.62 15.14 -13.33
N GLY A 642 -46.42 14.59 -13.12
CA GLY A 642 -45.37 15.19 -12.29
C GLY A 642 -44.96 16.58 -12.78
N VAL A 643 -44.65 16.69 -14.08
CA VAL A 643 -44.28 17.95 -14.76
C VAL A 643 -45.35 19.03 -14.54
N ARG A 644 -46.62 18.73 -14.84
CA ARG A 644 -47.73 19.69 -14.64
C ARG A 644 -47.92 20.12 -13.17
N ALA A 645 -47.59 19.26 -12.21
CA ALA A 645 -47.65 19.59 -10.78
C ALA A 645 -46.46 20.46 -10.33
N ALA A 646 -45.30 20.32 -10.99
CA ALA A 646 -44.13 21.17 -10.80
C ALA A 646 -44.34 22.56 -11.45
N GLU A 647 -44.87 22.63 -12.68
CA GLU A 647 -45.19 23.90 -13.36
C GLU A 647 -46.05 24.84 -12.52
N GLN A 648 -47.07 24.29 -11.83
CA GLN A 648 -47.96 25.04 -10.92
C GLN A 648 -47.25 25.65 -9.70
N ARG A 649 -45.99 25.29 -9.43
CA ARG A 649 -45.18 25.75 -8.30
C ARG A 649 -44.03 26.67 -8.65
N ILE A 650 -43.74 26.91 -9.93
CA ILE A 650 -42.63 27.76 -10.39
C ILE A 650 -42.73 29.20 -9.85
N GLY A 651 -43.96 29.70 -9.63
CA GLY A 651 -44.23 30.99 -9.01
C GLY A 651 -43.99 31.07 -7.49
N ARG A 652 -43.44 30.03 -6.85
CA ARG A 652 -43.00 30.08 -5.44
C ARG A 652 -41.67 30.81 -5.32
N ASP A 653 -41.46 31.54 -4.24
CA ASP A 653 -40.18 32.22 -3.98
C ASP A 653 -39.09 31.24 -3.53
N GLY A 654 -37.83 31.64 -3.70
CA GLY A 654 -36.66 30.88 -3.25
C GLY A 654 -36.49 29.51 -3.91
N PHE A 655 -35.95 28.56 -3.14
CA PHE A 655 -35.46 27.27 -3.60
C PHE A 655 -36.57 26.33 -4.12
N GLU A 656 -37.74 26.27 -3.46
CA GLU A 656 -38.87 25.41 -3.91
C GLU A 656 -39.31 25.74 -5.34
N GLY A 657 -39.40 27.03 -5.70
CA GLY A 657 -39.76 27.45 -7.06
C GLY A 657 -38.68 27.16 -8.11
N LEU A 658 -37.41 27.08 -7.70
CA LEU A 658 -36.31 26.67 -8.60
C LEU A 658 -36.32 25.15 -8.82
N CYS A 659 -36.46 24.34 -7.77
CA CYS A 659 -36.60 22.89 -7.90
C CYS A 659 -37.85 22.51 -8.71
N ALA A 660 -38.93 23.28 -8.60
CA ALA A 660 -40.11 23.15 -9.44
C ALA A 660 -39.82 23.44 -10.92
N ALA A 661 -38.96 24.42 -11.23
CA ALA A 661 -38.56 24.70 -12.60
C ALA A 661 -37.66 23.58 -13.16
N VAL A 662 -36.71 23.08 -12.37
CA VAL A 662 -35.85 21.94 -12.74
C VAL A 662 -36.67 20.69 -13.02
N ALA A 663 -37.64 20.38 -12.15
CA ALA A 663 -38.53 19.23 -12.30
C ALA A 663 -39.48 19.34 -13.50
N ALA A 664 -39.88 20.55 -13.89
CA ALA A 664 -40.70 20.77 -15.07
C ALA A 664 -39.89 20.62 -16.37
N ALA A 665 -38.66 21.16 -16.40
CA ALA A 665 -37.81 21.14 -17.59
C ALA A 665 -37.19 19.78 -17.93
N THR A 666 -37.03 18.90 -16.93
CA THR A 666 -36.52 17.52 -17.10
C THR A 666 -37.59 16.51 -17.55
N GLY A 667 -38.82 16.96 -17.79
CA GLY A 667 -39.95 16.14 -18.22
C GLY A 667 -39.91 15.69 -19.69
N ARG A 668 -40.32 14.45 -19.99
CA ARG A 668 -40.36 13.96 -21.38
C ARG A 668 -41.55 14.52 -22.17
N GLY A 669 -41.30 14.92 -23.42
CA GLY A 669 -42.32 15.07 -24.45
C GLY A 669 -43.13 16.37 -24.44
N THR A 670 -42.78 17.34 -23.59
CA THR A 670 -43.41 18.67 -23.56
C THR A 670 -42.35 19.75 -23.79
N ALA A 671 -42.59 20.64 -24.75
CA ALA A 671 -41.73 21.82 -24.94
C ALA A 671 -41.75 22.67 -23.67
N THR A 672 -40.58 22.90 -23.07
CA THR A 672 -40.48 23.59 -21.78
C THR A 672 -41.04 25.02 -21.89
N PRO A 673 -42.01 25.42 -21.05
CA PRO A 673 -42.58 26.77 -21.11
C PRO A 673 -41.55 27.86 -20.76
N GLU A 674 -41.70 29.03 -21.38
CA GLU A 674 -40.81 30.17 -21.16
C GLU A 674 -40.65 30.62 -19.69
N PRO A 675 -41.70 30.64 -18.84
CA PRO A 675 -41.54 30.92 -17.41
C PRO A 675 -40.63 29.93 -16.66
N VAL A 676 -40.48 28.70 -17.16
CA VAL A 676 -39.58 27.69 -16.60
C VAL A 676 -38.12 28.06 -16.91
N ARG A 677 -37.80 28.31 -18.18
CA ARG A 677 -36.47 28.77 -18.61
C ARG A 677 -36.05 30.05 -17.88
N GLN A 678 -36.94 31.03 -17.78
CA GLN A 678 -36.67 32.27 -17.04
C GLN A 678 -36.36 32.02 -15.55
N ARG A 679 -37.02 31.04 -14.92
CA ARG A 679 -36.73 30.68 -13.53
C ARG A 679 -35.40 29.94 -13.39
N LEU A 680 -35.04 29.08 -14.35
CA LEU A 680 -33.74 28.40 -14.39
C LEU A 680 -32.59 29.40 -14.58
N ARG A 681 -32.70 30.34 -15.53
CA ARG A 681 -31.75 31.45 -15.74
C ARG A 681 -31.49 32.24 -14.47
N HIS A 682 -32.56 32.66 -13.78
CA HIS A 682 -32.44 33.40 -12.53
C HIS A 682 -31.85 32.52 -11.41
N GLY A 683 -32.21 31.24 -11.36
CA GLY A 683 -31.62 30.28 -10.43
C GLY A 683 -30.11 30.10 -10.64
N LEU A 684 -29.66 30.03 -11.89
CA LEU A 684 -28.25 29.96 -12.27
C LEU A 684 -27.49 31.21 -11.81
N LEU A 685 -28.01 32.40 -12.12
CA LEU A 685 -27.45 33.68 -11.67
C LEU A 685 -27.41 33.83 -10.14
N ALA A 686 -28.32 33.15 -9.42
CA ALA A 686 -28.43 33.17 -7.97
C ALA A 686 -27.72 31.98 -7.28
N ALA A 687 -27.05 31.09 -8.02
CA ALA A 687 -26.64 29.77 -7.52
C ALA A 687 -25.76 29.83 -6.26
N THR A 688 -24.82 30.77 -6.15
CA THR A 688 -24.00 30.97 -4.93
C THR A 688 -24.80 31.37 -3.71
N SER A 689 -25.84 32.20 -3.87
CA SER A 689 -26.74 32.57 -2.77
C SER A 689 -27.68 31.43 -2.35
N LEU A 690 -27.86 30.45 -3.23
CA LEU A 690 -28.66 29.25 -3.01
C LEU A 690 -27.83 28.06 -2.53
N ALA A 691 -26.51 28.06 -2.75
CA ALA A 691 -25.61 26.95 -2.44
C ALA A 691 -25.67 26.51 -0.97
N ALA A 692 -25.83 27.44 -0.02
CA ALA A 692 -26.02 27.09 1.39
C ALA A 692 -27.32 26.30 1.64
N GLN A 693 -28.45 26.74 1.07
CA GLN A 693 -29.75 26.04 1.16
C GLN A 693 -29.75 24.67 0.46
N TRP A 694 -28.77 24.44 -0.42
CA TRP A 694 -28.64 23.22 -1.21
C TRP A 694 -27.67 22.23 -0.54
N LYS A 695 -26.55 22.71 0.01
CA LYS A 695 -25.57 21.90 0.75
C LYS A 695 -26.17 21.24 1.99
N ASP A 696 -27.10 21.92 2.65
CA ASP A 696 -27.80 21.41 3.83
C ASP A 696 -29.03 20.53 3.47
N SER A 697 -29.30 20.28 2.18
CA SER A 697 -30.47 19.52 1.72
C SER A 697 -30.23 18.01 1.77
N PRO A 698 -30.94 17.25 2.63
CA PRO A 698 -30.75 15.80 2.73
C PRO A 698 -31.21 15.02 1.48
N ALA A 699 -31.84 15.70 0.51
CA ALA A 699 -32.41 15.10 -0.69
C ALA A 699 -31.57 15.25 -1.97
N LEU A 700 -30.61 16.19 -1.99
CA LEU A 700 -29.86 16.57 -3.19
C LEU A 700 -28.36 16.60 -2.88
N PRO A 701 -27.62 15.50 -3.11
CA PRO A 701 -26.22 15.37 -2.69
C PRO A 701 -25.21 16.03 -3.66
N GLU A 702 -25.68 16.73 -4.70
CA GLU A 702 -24.83 17.33 -5.76
C GLU A 702 -25.04 18.84 -5.83
N HIS A 703 -24.02 19.59 -6.25
CA HIS A 703 -24.08 21.05 -6.22
C HIS A 703 -25.12 21.66 -7.16
N PRO A 704 -25.76 22.78 -6.73
CA PRO A 704 -26.75 23.56 -7.47
C PRO A 704 -26.67 23.57 -9.00
N VAL A 705 -25.49 23.93 -9.50
CA VAL A 705 -25.33 24.32 -10.90
C VAL A 705 -25.40 23.13 -11.84
N LYS A 706 -25.05 21.91 -11.37
CA LYS A 706 -25.16 20.68 -12.16
C LYS A 706 -26.63 20.38 -12.51
N TRP A 707 -27.52 20.45 -11.53
CA TRP A 707 -28.95 20.21 -11.71
C TRP A 707 -29.65 21.30 -12.54
N ILE A 708 -29.26 22.57 -12.36
CA ILE A 708 -29.79 23.68 -13.18
C ILE A 708 -29.31 23.52 -14.63
N GLY A 709 -28.04 23.19 -14.85
CA GLY A 709 -27.48 22.92 -16.18
C GLY A 709 -28.20 21.77 -16.90
N GLN A 710 -28.41 20.64 -16.21
CA GLN A 710 -29.17 19.51 -16.75
C GLN A 710 -30.62 19.88 -17.12
N ALA A 711 -31.28 20.70 -16.31
CA ALA A 711 -32.61 21.20 -16.62
C ALA A 711 -32.64 22.14 -17.84
N LEU A 712 -31.62 23.00 -17.99
CA LEU A 712 -31.49 23.89 -19.14
C LEU A 712 -31.25 23.09 -20.43
N MET A 713 -30.34 22.10 -20.41
CA MET A 713 -30.12 21.17 -21.52
C MET A 713 -31.42 20.47 -21.95
N ALA A 714 -32.17 19.92 -21.00
CA ALA A 714 -33.46 19.26 -21.28
C ALA A 714 -34.55 20.23 -21.78
N SER A 715 -34.43 21.53 -21.49
CA SER A 715 -35.39 22.56 -21.93
C SER A 715 -35.26 22.99 -23.38
N GLY A 716 -34.20 22.54 -24.07
CA GLY A 716 -33.76 22.98 -25.39
C GLY A 716 -32.63 24.01 -25.29
N LEU A 717 -31.70 23.97 -26.24
CA LEU A 717 -30.55 24.88 -26.31
C LEU A 717 -31.00 26.34 -26.33
N ASP A 718 -30.49 27.13 -25.37
CA ASP A 718 -30.36 28.58 -25.55
C ASP A 718 -28.87 28.92 -25.47
N LEU A 719 -28.37 29.33 -26.63
CA LEU A 719 -26.96 29.41 -27.00
C LEU A 719 -26.14 30.30 -26.03
N ASP A 720 -26.73 31.41 -25.57
CA ASP A 720 -26.03 32.39 -24.71
C ASP A 720 -25.67 31.88 -23.30
N GLU A 721 -26.19 30.73 -22.86
CA GLU A 721 -26.05 30.23 -21.48
C GLU A 721 -24.78 29.39 -21.25
N GLY A 722 -24.27 28.66 -22.25
CA GLY A 722 -23.08 27.80 -22.11
C GLY A 722 -21.81 28.59 -21.76
N VAL A 723 -21.61 29.74 -22.42
CA VAL A 723 -20.50 30.66 -22.11
C VAL A 723 -20.64 31.28 -20.73
N HIS A 724 -21.87 31.48 -20.24
CA HIS A 724 -22.12 31.95 -18.89
C HIS A 724 -21.79 30.89 -17.84
N LEU A 725 -22.21 29.63 -18.03
CA LEU A 725 -21.83 28.49 -17.17
C LEU A 725 -20.31 28.33 -17.08
N ALA A 726 -19.59 28.44 -18.19
CA ALA A 726 -18.14 28.37 -18.20
C ALA A 726 -17.44 29.52 -17.43
N SER A 727 -18.15 30.61 -17.06
CA SER A 727 -17.59 31.62 -16.15
C SER A 727 -17.55 31.21 -14.67
N TRP A 728 -18.21 30.10 -14.32
CA TRP A 728 -18.34 29.61 -12.94
C TRP A 728 -17.28 28.58 -12.53
N PHE A 729 -16.46 28.04 -13.45
CA PHE A 729 -15.47 26.98 -13.16
C PHE A 729 -14.56 27.33 -11.97
N GLY A 730 -13.99 28.54 -11.94
CA GLY A 730 -13.10 28.98 -10.86
C GLY A 730 -13.78 29.42 -9.55
N ALA A 731 -15.12 29.36 -9.46
CA ALA A 731 -15.93 29.88 -8.33
C ALA A 731 -16.62 28.80 -7.48
N ILE A 732 -16.47 27.52 -7.84
CA ILE A 732 -17.15 26.38 -7.21
C ILE A 732 -16.10 25.34 -6.76
N ASP A 733 -16.45 24.51 -5.77
CA ASP A 733 -15.54 23.54 -5.15
C ASP A 733 -15.10 22.44 -6.14
N ARG A 734 -13.96 21.80 -5.85
CA ARG A 734 -13.21 20.95 -6.79
C ARG A 734 -14.02 19.76 -7.32
N ASP A 735 -14.86 19.17 -6.48
CA ASP A 735 -15.60 17.94 -6.80
C ASP A 735 -16.78 18.17 -7.75
N ASP A 736 -17.32 19.40 -7.82
CA ASP A 736 -18.49 19.75 -8.64
C ASP A 736 -18.12 20.33 -10.01
N GLN A 737 -16.84 20.61 -10.26
CA GLN A 737 -16.36 21.28 -11.48
C GLN A 737 -16.56 20.43 -12.75
N LEU A 738 -16.46 19.09 -12.67
CA LEU A 738 -16.57 18.22 -13.86
C LEU A 738 -17.99 18.19 -14.47
N GLY A 739 -19.03 18.09 -13.63
CA GLY A 739 -20.42 18.13 -14.11
C GLY A 739 -20.78 19.50 -14.72
N LEU A 740 -20.09 20.55 -14.29
CA LEU A 740 -20.17 21.90 -14.82
C LEU A 740 -19.50 22.03 -16.19
N VAL A 741 -18.30 21.46 -16.35
CA VAL A 741 -17.58 21.38 -17.63
C VAL A 741 -18.41 20.62 -18.67
N ALA A 742 -18.88 19.41 -18.32
CA ALA A 742 -19.72 18.59 -19.21
C ALA A 742 -21.00 19.33 -19.64
N GLY A 743 -21.69 19.99 -18.70
CA GLY A 743 -22.87 20.79 -19.03
C GLY A 743 -22.56 21.98 -19.95
N ALA A 744 -21.50 22.74 -19.66
CA ALA A 744 -21.10 23.90 -20.47
C ALA A 744 -20.69 23.50 -21.89
N LEU A 745 -20.00 22.36 -22.06
CA LEU A 745 -19.68 21.79 -23.37
C LEU A 745 -20.96 21.45 -24.15
N TRP A 746 -21.86 20.66 -23.55
CA TRP A 746 -23.09 20.19 -24.20
C TRP A 746 -24.06 21.33 -24.59
N MET A 747 -24.08 22.43 -23.84
CA MET A 747 -24.85 23.64 -24.20
C MET A 747 -24.18 24.51 -25.27
N ALA A 748 -22.86 24.39 -25.44
CA ALA A 748 -22.10 25.17 -26.41
C ALA A 748 -21.85 24.40 -27.72
N SER A 749 -21.96 23.08 -27.72
CA SER A 749 -21.96 22.22 -28.91
C SER A 749 -23.08 22.65 -29.87
N PRO A 750 -22.74 23.12 -31.09
CA PRO A 750 -23.74 23.55 -32.06
C PRO A 750 -24.55 22.38 -32.62
N ALA A 751 -25.79 22.65 -33.00
CA ALA A 751 -26.53 21.74 -33.88
C ALA A 751 -25.95 21.78 -35.30
N GLU A 752 -26.17 20.72 -36.08
CA GLU A 752 -25.69 20.58 -37.46
C GLU A 752 -26.03 21.82 -38.31
N GLY A 753 -25.02 22.53 -38.81
CA GLY A 753 -25.16 23.79 -39.56
C GLY A 753 -25.23 25.08 -38.72
N GLN A 754 -24.85 25.07 -37.44
CA GLN A 754 -24.73 26.27 -36.60
C GLN A 754 -23.26 26.62 -36.26
N SER A 755 -23.01 27.82 -35.74
CA SER A 755 -21.66 28.35 -35.50
C SER A 755 -21.00 27.80 -34.23
N ASP A 756 -19.76 27.31 -34.36
CA ASP A 756 -18.86 26.88 -33.28
C ASP A 756 -18.45 27.98 -32.27
N ALA A 757 -18.78 29.25 -32.51
CA ALA A 757 -18.21 30.39 -31.76
C ALA A 757 -18.36 30.30 -30.23
N GLN A 758 -19.43 29.66 -29.74
CA GLN A 758 -19.66 29.46 -28.31
C GLN A 758 -18.95 28.22 -27.76
N LEU A 759 -18.88 27.12 -28.53
CA LEU A 759 -18.06 25.96 -28.19
C LEU A 759 -16.61 26.39 -28.00
N VAL A 760 -16.07 27.14 -28.95
CA VAL A 760 -14.74 27.75 -28.91
C VAL A 760 -14.54 28.62 -27.66
N ALA A 761 -15.53 29.42 -27.27
CA ALA A 761 -15.46 30.25 -26.07
C ALA A 761 -15.52 29.44 -24.75
N VAL A 762 -16.19 28.28 -24.72
CA VAL A 762 -16.19 27.36 -23.57
C VAL A 762 -14.88 26.57 -23.51
N LEU A 763 -14.43 26.00 -24.63
CA LEU A 763 -13.15 25.29 -24.73
C LEU A 763 -11.97 26.18 -24.35
N GLY A 764 -11.96 27.44 -24.79
CA GLY A 764 -10.93 28.42 -24.40
C GLY A 764 -10.89 28.69 -22.90
N LYS A 765 -12.03 28.64 -22.20
CA LYS A 765 -12.09 28.74 -20.73
C LYS A 765 -11.60 27.48 -20.02
N ILE A 766 -11.91 26.29 -20.54
CA ILE A 766 -11.40 25.01 -20.03
C ILE A 766 -9.87 24.97 -20.17
N ALA A 767 -9.35 25.31 -21.36
CA ALA A 767 -7.91 25.39 -21.63
C ALA A 767 -7.16 26.41 -20.75
N ALA A 768 -7.84 27.47 -20.31
CA ALA A 768 -7.26 28.53 -19.48
C ALA A 768 -7.25 28.23 -17.97
N ASP A 769 -8.14 27.39 -17.43
CA ASP A 769 -8.26 27.19 -15.97
C ASP A 769 -7.34 26.07 -15.44
N ASP A 770 -6.21 26.45 -14.84
CA ASP A 770 -5.22 25.55 -14.22
C ASP A 770 -5.78 24.61 -13.14
N ARG A 771 -6.98 24.87 -12.59
CA ARG A 771 -7.59 24.02 -11.56
C ARG A 771 -8.28 22.81 -12.16
N LEU A 772 -8.91 22.98 -13.32
CA LEU A 772 -9.58 21.90 -14.04
C LEU A 772 -8.59 20.81 -14.47
N TRP A 773 -7.41 21.22 -14.96
CA TRP A 773 -6.31 20.33 -15.34
C TRP A 773 -5.63 19.60 -14.17
N LYS A 774 -6.10 19.82 -12.93
CA LYS A 774 -5.71 19.03 -11.75
C LYS A 774 -6.80 18.04 -11.33
N LEU A 775 -7.87 17.88 -12.10
CA LEU A 775 -8.95 16.92 -11.84
C LEU A 775 -8.64 15.60 -12.57
N PRO A 776 -8.49 14.47 -11.85
CA PRO A 776 -8.11 13.19 -12.46
C PRO A 776 -9.07 12.65 -13.54
N SER A 777 -10.30 13.17 -13.60
CA SER A 777 -11.34 12.72 -14.54
C SER A 777 -11.74 13.79 -15.57
N LEU A 778 -10.96 14.87 -15.72
CA LEU A 778 -11.21 15.85 -16.78
C LEU A 778 -10.98 15.23 -18.17
N SER A 779 -9.88 14.49 -18.37
CA SER A 779 -9.52 13.86 -19.64
C SER A 779 -10.64 12.96 -20.17
N ALA A 780 -11.13 12.03 -19.34
CA ALA A 780 -12.28 11.18 -19.67
C ALA A 780 -13.59 11.97 -19.94
N THR A 781 -13.73 13.16 -19.34
CA THR A 781 -14.87 14.05 -19.64
C THR A 781 -14.72 14.66 -21.03
N LEU A 782 -13.51 15.12 -21.41
CA LEU A 782 -13.25 15.70 -22.75
C LEU A 782 -13.36 14.64 -23.86
N GLU A 783 -12.82 13.45 -23.63
CA GLU A 783 -12.93 12.31 -24.56
C GLU A 783 -14.38 11.93 -24.85
N SER A 784 -15.28 12.03 -23.87
CA SER A 784 -16.72 11.75 -24.06
C SER A 784 -17.46 12.73 -24.99
N PHE A 785 -16.78 13.80 -25.44
CA PHE A 785 -17.26 14.79 -26.42
C PHE A 785 -16.40 14.80 -27.69
N ASP A 786 -15.57 13.77 -27.92
CA ASP A 786 -14.59 13.70 -29.02
C ASP A 786 -13.60 14.89 -29.05
N LEU A 787 -13.23 15.40 -27.86
CA LEU A 787 -12.27 16.50 -27.69
C LEU A 787 -10.90 15.99 -27.19
N PRO A 788 -9.80 16.70 -27.51
CA PRO A 788 -8.48 16.36 -26.97
C PRO A 788 -8.46 16.33 -25.44
N SER A 789 -7.95 15.25 -24.87
CA SER A 789 -7.77 15.06 -23.43
C SER A 789 -6.51 15.72 -22.85
N GLU A 790 -5.61 16.21 -23.71
CA GLU A 790 -4.39 16.94 -23.34
C GLU A 790 -4.53 18.46 -23.50
N ARG A 791 -3.86 19.20 -22.62
CA ARG A 791 -4.11 20.66 -22.48
C ARG A 791 -3.66 21.46 -23.68
N ASP A 792 -2.47 21.18 -24.19
CA ASP A 792 -1.90 21.96 -25.29
C ASP A 792 -2.51 21.56 -26.63
N ASP A 793 -2.95 20.31 -26.79
CA ASP A 793 -3.78 19.87 -27.92
C ASP A 793 -5.15 20.55 -27.91
N LEU A 794 -5.81 20.68 -26.74
CA LEU A 794 -7.06 21.43 -26.64
C LEU A 794 -6.87 22.91 -26.98
N ARG A 795 -5.74 23.52 -26.58
CA ARG A 795 -5.38 24.90 -26.96
C ARG A 795 -5.17 25.05 -28.46
N ALA A 796 -4.46 24.10 -29.10
CA ALA A 796 -4.28 24.07 -30.54
C ALA A 796 -5.62 23.93 -31.28
N ALA A 797 -6.49 23.02 -30.81
CA ALA A 797 -7.83 22.80 -31.36
C ALA A 797 -8.77 24.02 -31.22
N VAL A 798 -8.60 24.84 -30.18
CA VAL A 798 -9.29 26.14 -30.02
C VAL A 798 -8.73 27.18 -30.97
N ALA A 799 -7.40 27.29 -31.08
CA ALA A 799 -6.74 28.25 -31.97
C ALA A 799 -7.08 28.00 -33.45
N ALA A 800 -7.10 26.73 -33.88
CA ALA A 800 -7.47 26.35 -35.25
C ALA A 800 -8.93 26.74 -35.57
N ARG A 801 -9.87 26.49 -34.66
CA ARG A 801 -11.29 26.89 -34.84
C ARG A 801 -11.52 28.39 -34.83
N LEU A 802 -10.67 29.17 -34.16
CA LEU A 802 -10.68 30.64 -34.25
C LEU A 802 -10.12 31.16 -35.58
N ALA A 803 -9.19 30.43 -36.19
CA ALA A 803 -8.55 30.83 -37.45
C ALA A 803 -9.41 30.56 -38.69
N GLY A 804 -10.19 29.47 -38.71
CA GLY A 804 -11.09 29.12 -39.83
C GLY A 804 -12.42 29.89 -39.86
N GLY A 805 -12.55 30.98 -39.10
CA GLY A 805 -13.80 31.76 -38.97
C GLY A 805 -13.87 33.03 -39.82
N GLY A 806 -12.99 33.19 -40.80
CA GLY A 806 -12.96 34.31 -41.74
C GLY A 806 -12.44 33.87 -43.11
N ASP A 807 -12.88 34.61 -44.13
CA ASP A 807 -12.51 34.48 -45.55
C ASP A 807 -13.14 33.29 -46.32
N GLU A 808 -14.47 33.35 -46.50
CA GLU A 808 -15.16 32.86 -47.72
C GLU A 808 -16.06 33.98 -48.28
N ASP A 809 -15.43 35.06 -48.76
CA ASP A 809 -16.02 36.12 -49.60
C ASP A 809 -14.99 36.46 -50.71
N GLU A 810 -14.87 35.63 -51.75
CA GLU A 810 -14.40 36.06 -53.08
C GLU A 810 -15.42 35.60 -54.14
N ASP A 811 -15.94 36.58 -54.88
CA ASP A 811 -17.10 36.48 -55.77
C ASP A 811 -16.81 35.76 -57.12
N GLU A 812 -17.89 35.18 -57.68
CA GLU A 812 -18.33 35.15 -59.10
C GLU A 812 -17.23 35.08 -60.21
N ASP A 813 -17.17 34.02 -61.02
CA ASP A 813 -17.85 33.88 -62.33
C ASP A 813 -17.45 32.49 -62.93
N GLU A 814 -18.12 31.80 -63.85
CA GLU A 814 -19.35 32.01 -64.64
C GLU A 814 -19.87 30.62 -65.11
N ASP A 815 -21.13 30.59 -65.58
CA ASP A 815 -21.72 29.64 -66.54
C ASP A 815 -21.84 28.11 -66.30
N ALA A 816 -23.11 27.77 -66.12
CA ALA A 816 -23.81 26.59 -66.61
C ALA A 816 -23.21 25.85 -67.83
N ASP A 817 -23.28 24.52 -67.81
CA ASP A 817 -24.35 23.80 -68.53
C ASP A 817 -24.48 22.35 -68.04
N ALA A 818 -25.66 21.75 -68.25
CA ALA A 818 -25.97 20.38 -67.87
C ALA A 818 -26.49 19.59 -69.09
N GLU A 819 -25.66 18.68 -69.60
CA GLU A 819 -26.01 17.54 -70.46
C GLU A 819 -25.13 16.38 -69.93
N ASP A 820 -25.67 15.28 -69.38
CA ASP A 820 -26.38 14.16 -70.04
C ASP A 820 -25.42 13.24 -70.85
N GLU A 821 -25.63 11.91 -70.67
CA GLU A 821 -25.12 10.80 -71.52
C GLU A 821 -23.58 10.56 -71.53
N ASP A 822 -23.03 9.34 -71.64
CA ASP A 822 -23.61 8.00 -71.55
C ASP A 822 -22.54 6.92 -71.25
N GLU A 823 -22.98 5.66 -71.26
CA GLU A 823 -22.29 4.38 -71.05
C GLU A 823 -21.10 4.04 -72.00
N ASP A 824 -20.57 2.82 -71.81
CA ASP A 824 -19.63 2.01 -72.62
C ASP A 824 -18.11 2.21 -72.36
N GLN A 825 -17.32 1.29 -71.77
CA GLN A 825 -17.15 -0.19 -71.88
C GLN A 825 -16.09 -0.59 -72.94
N ASP A 826 -15.41 -1.71 -72.69
CA ASP A 826 -14.37 -2.38 -73.52
C ASP A 826 -12.98 -1.67 -73.61
N ASP A 827 -11.82 -2.35 -73.59
CA ASP A 827 -11.46 -3.70 -73.12
C ASP A 827 -9.90 -3.85 -73.12
N ASP A 828 -9.44 -5.00 -72.63
CA ASP A 828 -8.32 -5.80 -73.18
C ASP A 828 -6.94 -5.87 -72.46
N GLU A 829 -6.37 -7.07 -72.65
CA GLU A 829 -5.24 -7.78 -72.03
C GLU A 829 -3.85 -7.13 -72.25
N GLY A 830 -2.77 -7.47 -71.51
CA GLY A 830 -2.61 -8.47 -70.45
C GLY A 830 -1.13 -8.71 -70.07
N GLU A 831 -0.95 -9.61 -69.08
CA GLU A 831 0.22 -10.41 -68.66
C GLU A 831 1.68 -10.04 -69.08
N GLY A 832 2.60 -10.06 -68.09
CA GLY A 832 4.06 -10.10 -68.32
C GLY A 832 4.91 -10.02 -67.04
N GLU A 833 5.36 -11.17 -66.52
CA GLU A 833 6.23 -11.30 -65.34
C GLU A 833 7.72 -10.97 -65.60
N GLU A 834 8.52 -11.00 -64.52
CA GLU A 834 10.00 -10.95 -64.45
C GLU A 834 10.64 -9.55 -64.73
N GLY A 835 11.70 -9.12 -64.02
CA GLY A 835 12.41 -9.71 -62.89
C GLY A 835 13.72 -8.95 -62.61
N ALA A 836 13.95 -8.61 -61.34
CA ALA A 836 15.17 -8.20 -60.62
C ALA A 836 16.43 -7.56 -61.30
N ASP A 837 17.05 -6.68 -60.51
CA ASP A 837 18.50 -6.45 -60.33
C ASP A 837 19.33 -5.45 -61.18
N GLU A 838 19.84 -4.46 -60.42
CA GLU A 838 21.24 -4.01 -60.29
C GLU A 838 21.94 -2.99 -61.22
N VAL A 839 22.33 -1.87 -60.57
CA VAL A 839 23.66 -1.20 -60.57
C VAL A 839 24.09 -0.30 -61.76
N ALA A 840 23.84 1.01 -61.54
CA ALA A 840 24.79 2.16 -61.58
C ALA A 840 25.41 2.75 -62.87
N ALA A 841 25.66 4.07 -62.76
CA ALA A 841 26.51 4.99 -63.54
C ALA A 841 26.14 5.23 -65.03
N ALA A 842 25.59 6.39 -65.45
CA ALA A 842 26.06 7.79 -65.40
C ALA A 842 27.14 8.18 -66.44
N ALA A 843 26.84 9.18 -67.30
CA ALA A 843 27.67 10.38 -67.57
C ALA A 843 27.29 11.13 -68.88
N GLY A 844 27.42 12.47 -68.85
CA GLY A 844 27.49 13.37 -70.03
C GLY A 844 26.25 14.25 -70.26
N ASP A 845 26.36 15.56 -70.50
CA ASP A 845 27.54 16.46 -70.46
C ASP A 845 27.09 17.96 -70.43
N ASP A 846 28.07 18.86 -70.28
CA ASP A 846 28.13 20.26 -70.76
C ASP A 846 27.54 21.45 -69.93
N THR A 847 28.45 22.05 -69.13
CA THR A 847 28.88 23.49 -69.04
C THR A 847 27.89 24.69 -68.97
N SER A 848 28.26 25.91 -68.50
CA SER A 848 29.23 26.41 -67.48
C SER A 848 29.17 27.95 -67.40
N ALA A 849 29.31 28.60 -66.22
CA ALA A 849 29.85 29.97 -66.06
C ALA A 849 30.18 30.35 -64.60
N HIS A 850 31.27 31.13 -64.41
CA HIS A 850 31.80 31.73 -63.16
C HIS A 850 30.85 32.79 -62.51
N GLN A 851 31.06 33.37 -61.30
CA GLN A 851 32.31 33.84 -60.64
C GLN A 851 32.06 34.19 -59.13
N VAL A 852 32.82 33.65 -58.15
CA VAL A 852 33.87 34.30 -57.28
C VAL A 852 33.53 35.73 -56.78
N VAL A 853 33.49 36.03 -55.47
CA VAL A 853 34.60 36.57 -54.62
C VAL A 853 34.12 36.75 -53.16
N ASP A 854 34.82 36.11 -52.19
CA ASP A 854 35.53 36.64 -50.99
C ASP A 854 34.81 37.59 -49.97
N HIS A 855 35.23 37.79 -48.71
CA HIS A 855 36.26 37.18 -47.81
C HIS A 855 36.00 37.61 -46.33
N GLU A 856 36.79 37.04 -45.39
CA GLU A 856 37.31 37.61 -44.12
C GLU A 856 36.34 38.04 -42.99
N ASP A 857 36.57 37.83 -41.67
CA ASP A 857 37.33 36.85 -40.84
C ASP A 857 36.96 37.12 -39.31
N ASP A 858 37.75 36.64 -38.33
CA ASP A 858 37.79 36.99 -36.86
C ASP A 858 36.69 36.45 -35.89
N GLU A 859 36.95 36.11 -34.62
CA GLU A 859 38.09 35.53 -33.85
C GLU A 859 37.60 35.34 -32.37
N ASP A 860 38.17 34.37 -31.62
CA ASP A 860 38.34 34.35 -30.14
C ASP A 860 37.12 34.36 -29.18
N GLU A 861 37.14 33.80 -27.95
CA GLU A 861 38.06 32.89 -27.23
C GLU A 861 37.26 32.26 -26.06
N ASP A 862 37.56 30.99 -25.76
CA ASP A 862 37.84 30.36 -24.45
C ASP A 862 36.88 30.48 -23.22
N ASP A 863 36.40 29.31 -22.78
CA ASP A 863 36.66 28.63 -21.47
C ASP A 863 35.55 27.57 -21.29
N GLU A 864 35.79 26.27 -21.47
CA GLU A 864 36.39 25.33 -20.47
C GLU A 864 35.54 25.30 -19.16
N ASP A 865 35.01 24.18 -18.65
CA ASP A 865 35.52 22.80 -18.70
C ASP A 865 34.54 21.74 -19.26
N GLU A 866 35.14 20.92 -20.11
CA GLU A 866 34.76 19.59 -20.58
C GLU A 866 34.91 18.50 -19.48
N GLU A 867 34.13 17.41 -19.65
CA GLU A 867 34.57 15.99 -19.52
C GLU A 867 34.89 15.37 -18.12
N ASP A 868 34.74 14.06 -17.89
CA ASP A 868 34.09 13.01 -18.70
C ASP A 868 33.61 11.82 -17.85
N ASP A 869 32.88 10.94 -18.55
CA ASP A 869 32.69 9.49 -18.39
C ASP A 869 33.61 8.70 -17.42
N ASP A 870 33.04 7.66 -16.79
CA ASP A 870 33.35 6.27 -17.18
C ASP A 870 32.39 5.25 -16.51
N ASP A 871 31.90 4.33 -17.33
CA ASP A 871 31.45 2.93 -17.13
C ASP A 871 31.17 2.36 -15.72
N GLU A 872 30.10 1.56 -15.61
CA GLU A 872 30.23 0.08 -15.64
C GLU A 872 28.87 -0.65 -15.78
N ASP A 873 28.88 -1.83 -16.41
CA ASP A 873 27.72 -2.70 -16.61
C ASP A 873 27.26 -3.34 -15.28
N GLU A 874 25.96 -3.23 -14.93
CA GLU A 874 25.36 -4.06 -13.86
C GLU A 874 24.42 -5.14 -14.43
N ASP A 875 24.62 -6.38 -13.98
CA ASP A 875 23.94 -7.60 -14.41
C ASP A 875 22.40 -7.56 -14.25
N GLU A 876 21.70 -8.19 -15.19
CA GLU A 876 20.26 -8.50 -15.07
C GLU A 876 20.02 -9.47 -13.88
N GLY A 877 19.54 -8.93 -12.76
CA GLY A 877 19.07 -9.70 -11.59
C GLY A 877 17.55 -9.61 -11.44
N ASP A 878 16.86 -10.75 -11.54
CA ASP A 878 15.39 -10.84 -11.53
C ASP A 878 14.74 -10.21 -10.27
N GLU A 879 13.84 -9.25 -10.47
CA GLU A 879 12.87 -8.79 -9.46
C GLU A 879 11.68 -9.76 -9.41
N ASP A 880 11.70 -10.75 -8.51
CA ASP A 880 10.57 -11.64 -8.22
C ASP A 880 9.86 -11.23 -6.90
N ASP A 881 8.54 -11.12 -6.97
CA ASP A 881 7.60 -10.63 -5.95
C ASP A 881 7.76 -11.23 -4.53
N GLU A 882 7.90 -10.38 -3.50
CA GLU A 882 7.65 -10.76 -2.09
C GLU A 882 6.15 -10.72 -1.76
N ASP A 883 5.40 -11.75 -2.16
CA ASP A 883 4.01 -11.97 -1.70
C ASP A 883 3.66 -13.48 -1.73
N ASP A 884 4.13 -14.26 -0.74
CA ASP A 884 3.53 -15.57 -0.40
C ASP A 884 3.92 -16.06 1.02
N GLU A 885 3.10 -15.71 2.02
CA GLU A 885 3.03 -16.44 3.29
C GLU A 885 2.30 -17.79 3.09
N ASP A 886 2.99 -18.89 2.73
CA ASP A 886 2.67 -20.25 3.22
C ASP A 886 3.53 -21.38 2.60
N GLN A 887 3.70 -22.47 3.38
CA GLN A 887 4.32 -23.78 3.03
C GLN A 887 5.87 -23.83 3.15
N ASN A 888 6.46 -24.83 3.84
CA ASN A 888 5.96 -26.16 4.21
C ASN A 888 6.60 -26.76 5.47
#